data_AF-A0A2V8LVY3-F1
#
_entry.id   AF-A0A2V8LVY3-F1
#
_cell.length_a   1.000
_cell.length_b   1.000
_cell.length_c   1.000
_cell.angle_alpha   90.00
_cell.angle_beta   90.00
_cell.angle_gamma   90.00
#
_symmetry.space_group_name_H-M   'P 1'
#
loop_
_entity.id
_entity.type
_entity.pdbx_description
1 polymer ?
#
loop_
_entity_poly.entity_id
_entity_poly.type
_entity_poly.pdbx_seq_one_letter_code
_entity_poly.pdbx_strand_id
1 'polypeptide(L)'
;MNDDLYQALKKRVTGEVRFDRASRLMYSTDASIYEIEPIGVVLPKSHEDVFAAMEVARDFKVPVLPRGGGTSLAGQTVGNAVVLDMSKYLNRVLEVNTEERWARVEPGVVQEQINLHLRPMGFLFGPDTSTANRATLGGMMGNNSAGSHSIIYGKTIDHVLEMDVVFSSGEGRTLREMKLEEAALRGGLEGRIADIVRANRDEIERRFPKILRRVSGYNLDEFVRNGKFNLVKLMVGSEGTLATVHQAKVRIEPRPPAAALCVVHFSDIVESIRASDIILPFKPAAIELIDDMIIKLGRSSLEISRLMGFIEGNPAAVLLVEFYGENEAELRSKLDEMEAALKRNKSGYAYVRAFDPAEQNNMWKVRKAGLGLLLGMKGERKPIAFVEDCAVEPSKLPEFFVRFRDVIHKYNTSAGYYGHASVGCLHIRPLINTKDARDIQVMKNMTDEIADLVVEFGGGMSGEHGDGLARSHLNEKLFGSQLYKAFRDVKSAFDPEQRMNPGKIVNAPPMTENLRYGTEYRTLGINTHYDFSREGGLATAIELCNGAGVCRKKNEGTMCPSYMVTMEDKHSTRGRANLMREILSGKLPALEFTGQDLYDALDLCLECKGCKAECPSNVDMAKLKYEFLAHYNEANGTPLRSRMFANIHLLSQLASAWPSMANWTLTNPTLRRALDRFVGIDARRKLPLFASQTFESWFAKRNKSSGNGAKSGTSGKVVLFHDTFINYNYPDIGKAATELLEAAGYEVRLAERKCCGRP
;
A
#
# COMPACT_ATOMS: atom_id res chain seq x y z
N MET A 1 -33.18 7.12 -10.19
CA MET A 1 -32.53 6.36 -9.10
C MET A 1 -31.11 6.87 -8.80
N ASN A 2 -30.13 6.75 -9.70
CA ASN A 2 -28.76 7.22 -9.37
C ASN A 2 -28.65 8.74 -9.20
N ASP A 3 -29.36 9.53 -10.00
CA ASP A 3 -29.37 11.00 -9.85
C ASP A 3 -30.10 11.43 -8.57
N ASP A 4 -31.27 10.85 -8.28
CA ASP A 4 -32.01 11.12 -7.03
C ASP A 4 -31.18 10.79 -5.78
N LEU A 5 -30.49 9.64 -5.79
CA LEU A 5 -29.56 9.23 -4.73
C LEU A 5 -28.39 10.22 -4.60
N TYR A 6 -27.80 10.62 -5.72
CA TYR A 6 -26.72 11.62 -5.75
C TYR A 6 -27.16 12.93 -5.11
N GLN A 7 -28.33 13.47 -5.50
CA GLN A 7 -28.87 14.72 -4.95
C GLN A 7 -29.20 14.58 -3.46
N ALA A 8 -29.76 13.45 -3.03
CA ALA A 8 -30.07 13.20 -1.62
C ALA A 8 -28.81 13.16 -0.74
N LEU A 9 -27.77 12.45 -1.19
CA LEU A 9 -26.46 12.42 -0.51
C LEU A 9 -25.83 13.81 -0.49
N LYS A 10 -25.78 14.51 -1.64
CA LYS A 10 -25.19 15.85 -1.76
C LYS A 10 -25.88 16.89 -0.88
N LYS A 11 -27.19 16.76 -0.66
CA LYS A 11 -27.97 17.65 0.22
C LYS A 11 -27.64 17.44 1.70
N ARG A 12 -27.30 16.22 2.11
CA ARG A 12 -27.18 15.83 3.52
C ARG A 12 -25.75 15.66 4.02
N VAL A 13 -24.81 15.38 3.12
CA VAL A 13 -23.41 15.15 3.44
C VAL A 13 -22.60 16.41 3.13
N THR A 14 -21.84 16.89 4.11
CA THR A 14 -20.94 18.05 3.98
C THR A 14 -19.58 17.67 3.35
N GLY A 15 -19.26 16.38 3.40
CA GLY A 15 -18.19 15.72 2.67
C GLY A 15 -18.37 15.75 1.14
N GLU A 16 -17.51 15.01 0.45
CA GLU A 16 -17.56 14.95 -1.01
C GLU A 16 -18.46 13.79 -1.48
N VAL A 17 -19.29 14.02 -2.48
CA VAL A 17 -20.17 13.00 -3.09
C VAL A 17 -19.86 12.95 -4.58
N ARG A 18 -19.41 11.79 -5.08
CA ARG A 18 -18.88 11.60 -6.43
C ARG A 18 -19.58 10.44 -7.14
N PHE A 19 -20.32 10.76 -8.19
CA PHE A 19 -21.09 9.80 -9.01
C PHE A 19 -20.62 9.81 -10.47
N ASP A 20 -19.68 10.68 -10.83
CA ASP A 20 -19.03 10.65 -12.13
C ASP A 20 -18.28 9.33 -12.32
N ARG A 21 -18.23 8.89 -13.57
CA ARG A 21 -17.72 7.56 -13.90
C ARG A 21 -16.22 7.42 -13.63
N ALA A 22 -15.44 8.48 -13.86
CA ALA A 22 -14.00 8.49 -13.56
C ALA A 22 -13.73 8.23 -12.06
N SER A 23 -14.46 8.92 -11.17
CA SER A 23 -14.40 8.69 -9.73
C SER A 23 -14.84 7.28 -9.34
N ARG A 24 -15.96 6.80 -9.87
CA ARG A 24 -16.43 5.42 -9.59
C ARG A 24 -15.38 4.38 -9.98
N LEU A 25 -14.82 4.51 -11.18
CA LEU A 25 -13.81 3.60 -11.69
C LEU A 25 -12.49 3.67 -10.93
N MET A 26 -12.05 4.84 -10.43
CA MET A 26 -10.88 4.91 -9.54
C MET A 26 -11.05 4.09 -8.25
N TYR A 27 -12.29 3.97 -7.76
CA TYR A 27 -12.65 3.23 -6.56
C TYR A 27 -13.10 1.78 -6.84
N SER A 28 -13.12 1.35 -8.11
CA SER A 28 -13.56 0.02 -8.52
C SER A 28 -12.57 -1.11 -8.21
N THR A 29 -11.31 -0.75 -7.93
CA THR A 29 -10.20 -1.69 -7.67
C THR A 29 -9.60 -1.50 -6.27
N ASP A 30 -8.95 -2.54 -5.77
CA ASP A 30 -8.00 -2.49 -4.66
C ASP A 30 -6.69 -3.19 -5.06
N ALA A 31 -6.00 -3.87 -4.14
CA ALA A 31 -4.78 -4.62 -4.46
C ALA A 31 -5.05 -6.08 -4.86
N SER A 32 -6.32 -6.51 -4.88
CA SER A 32 -6.75 -7.84 -5.28
C SER A 32 -6.89 -8.00 -6.79
N ILE A 33 -7.24 -9.20 -7.24
CA ILE A 33 -7.54 -9.48 -8.65
C ILE A 33 -8.90 -9.00 -9.12
N TYR A 34 -9.72 -8.40 -8.25
CA TYR A 34 -11.10 -8.07 -8.55
C TYR A 34 -11.27 -6.62 -8.97
N GLU A 35 -12.34 -6.37 -9.71
CA GLU A 35 -12.84 -5.04 -10.04
C GLU A 35 -14.36 -5.04 -10.09
N ILE A 36 -14.99 -4.11 -9.36
CA ILE A 36 -16.43 -3.90 -9.40
C ILE A 36 -16.70 -2.39 -9.35
N GLU A 37 -17.37 -1.87 -10.37
CA GLU A 37 -17.75 -0.45 -10.41
C GLU A 37 -18.77 -0.14 -9.28
N PRO A 38 -18.48 0.82 -8.39
CA PRO A 38 -19.40 1.20 -7.32
C PRO A 38 -20.62 1.98 -7.87
N ILE A 39 -21.66 2.15 -7.06
CA ILE A 39 -22.81 3.03 -7.38
C ILE A 39 -22.36 4.50 -7.37
N GLY A 40 -21.58 4.85 -6.36
CA GLY A 40 -21.04 6.19 -6.12
C GLY A 40 -20.08 6.16 -4.94
N VAL A 41 -19.37 7.26 -4.71
CA VAL A 41 -18.36 7.38 -3.64
C VAL A 41 -18.69 8.59 -2.77
N VAL A 42 -18.63 8.40 -1.45
CA VAL A 42 -18.76 9.46 -0.45
C VAL A 42 -17.49 9.50 0.39
N LEU A 43 -16.93 10.70 0.55
CA LEU A 43 -15.78 10.98 1.41
C LEU A 43 -16.28 11.85 2.58
N PRO A 44 -16.77 11.24 3.67
CA PRO A 44 -17.34 11.98 4.80
C PRO A 44 -16.27 12.81 5.50
N LYS A 45 -16.62 14.03 5.92
CA LYS A 45 -15.76 14.94 6.68
C LYS A 45 -15.99 14.88 8.19
N SER A 46 -17.14 14.35 8.62
CA SER A 46 -17.51 14.24 10.03
C SER A 46 -18.22 12.91 10.32
N HIS A 47 -18.44 12.62 11.60
CA HIS A 47 -19.22 11.45 11.99
C HIS A 47 -20.68 11.58 11.52
N GLU A 48 -21.25 12.79 11.58
CA GLU A 48 -22.61 13.09 11.11
C GLU A 48 -22.78 12.81 9.62
N ASP A 49 -21.75 13.07 8.80
CA ASP A 49 -21.76 12.69 7.39
C ASP A 49 -21.88 11.16 7.20
N VAL A 50 -21.27 10.36 8.08
CA VAL A 50 -21.40 8.89 8.06
C VAL A 50 -22.84 8.49 8.35
N PHE A 51 -23.45 9.03 9.41
CA PHE A 51 -24.87 8.79 9.72
C PHE A 51 -25.78 9.20 8.56
N ALA A 52 -25.57 10.39 8.01
CA ALA A 52 -26.35 10.90 6.89
C ALA A 52 -26.24 9.99 5.65
N ALA A 53 -25.05 9.53 5.30
CA ALA A 53 -24.85 8.64 4.17
C ALA A 53 -25.52 7.27 4.39
N MET A 54 -25.43 6.72 5.61
CA MET A 54 -26.08 5.45 5.99
C MET A 54 -27.61 5.55 5.93
N GLU A 55 -28.19 6.64 6.46
CA GLU A 55 -29.64 6.87 6.41
C GLU A 55 -30.14 7.04 4.98
N VAL A 56 -29.45 7.84 4.16
CA VAL A 56 -29.83 7.99 2.74
C VAL A 56 -29.71 6.66 2.00
N ALA A 57 -28.65 5.89 2.22
CA ALA A 57 -28.50 4.58 1.59
C ALA A 57 -29.61 3.61 1.99
N ARG A 58 -30.03 3.62 3.27
CA ARG A 58 -31.19 2.86 3.76
C ARG A 58 -32.47 3.28 3.05
N ASP A 59 -32.76 4.58 2.99
CA ASP A 59 -34.01 5.11 2.43
C ASP A 59 -34.11 4.80 0.92
N PHE A 60 -32.98 4.84 0.20
CA PHE A 60 -32.87 4.46 -1.21
C PHE A 60 -32.68 2.95 -1.44
N LYS A 61 -32.57 2.16 -0.37
CA LYS A 61 -32.37 0.72 -0.38
C LYS A 61 -31.14 0.26 -1.16
N VAL A 62 -30.05 1.03 -1.12
CA VAL A 62 -28.80 0.71 -1.82
C VAL A 62 -27.74 0.12 -0.88
N PRO A 63 -26.89 -0.81 -1.36
CA PRO A 63 -25.77 -1.31 -0.57
C PRO A 63 -24.74 -0.25 -0.20
N VAL A 64 -24.07 -0.45 0.93
CA VAL A 64 -22.99 0.42 1.43
C VAL A 64 -21.71 -0.40 1.64
N LEU A 65 -20.56 0.17 1.27
CA LEU A 65 -19.24 -0.42 1.47
C LEU A 65 -18.35 0.57 2.23
N PRO A 66 -18.08 0.34 3.54
CA PRO A 66 -17.08 1.09 4.28
C PRO A 66 -15.67 0.81 3.75
N ARG A 67 -14.90 1.85 3.46
CA ARG A 67 -13.57 1.73 2.84
C ARG A 67 -12.53 2.58 3.56
N GLY A 68 -11.34 2.01 3.69
CA GLY A 68 -10.13 2.68 4.15
C GLY A 68 -9.15 2.95 3.00
N GLY A 69 -7.87 2.61 3.18
CA GLY A 69 -6.84 2.84 2.15
C GLY A 69 -6.99 2.06 0.83
N GLY A 70 -7.92 1.09 0.75
CA GLY A 70 -8.10 0.23 -0.42
C GLY A 70 -6.86 -0.61 -0.72
N THR A 71 -6.23 -1.14 0.32
CA THR A 71 -4.98 -1.91 0.25
C THR A 71 -5.20 -3.42 0.26
N SER A 72 -6.46 -3.86 0.21
CA SER A 72 -6.80 -5.27 0.40
C SER A 72 -6.38 -6.14 -0.79
N LEU A 73 -6.01 -7.38 -0.50
CA LEU A 73 -5.57 -8.39 -1.46
C LEU A 73 -6.66 -9.38 -1.85
N ALA A 74 -7.80 -9.40 -1.15
CA ALA A 74 -8.87 -10.37 -1.35
C ALA A 74 -10.19 -9.78 -1.86
N GLY A 75 -10.26 -8.49 -2.18
CA GLY A 75 -11.44 -7.87 -2.79
C GLY A 75 -12.50 -7.40 -1.79
N GLN A 76 -12.15 -7.23 -0.52
CA GLN A 76 -13.05 -6.70 0.51
C GLN A 76 -13.56 -5.31 0.19
N THR A 77 -12.74 -4.50 -0.48
CA THR A 77 -12.98 -3.07 -0.61
C THR A 77 -13.60 -2.68 -1.96
N VAL A 78 -14.00 -3.67 -2.77
CA VAL A 78 -14.66 -3.46 -4.06
C VAL A 78 -16.08 -4.05 -4.04
N GLY A 79 -17.03 -3.37 -4.69
CA GLY A 79 -18.42 -3.80 -4.73
C GLY A 79 -19.34 -2.77 -5.36
N ASN A 80 -20.46 -3.24 -5.90
CA ASN A 80 -21.53 -2.40 -6.45
C ASN A 80 -22.36 -1.81 -5.31
N ALA A 81 -21.80 -0.79 -4.65
CA ALA A 81 -22.33 -0.15 -3.45
C ALA A 81 -22.01 1.35 -3.46
N VAL A 82 -22.65 2.11 -2.57
CA VAL A 82 -22.13 3.43 -2.19
C VAL A 82 -20.88 3.19 -1.32
N VAL A 83 -19.72 3.56 -1.84
CA VAL A 83 -18.44 3.43 -1.13
C VAL A 83 -18.27 4.61 -0.18
N LEU A 84 -18.04 4.33 1.11
CA LEU A 84 -17.73 5.34 2.13
C LEU A 84 -16.23 5.32 2.43
N ASP A 85 -15.44 6.19 1.79
CA ASP A 85 -13.99 6.30 2.02
C ASP A 85 -13.69 7.28 3.16
N MET A 86 -13.33 6.73 4.32
CA MET A 86 -13.06 7.51 5.53
C MET A 86 -11.60 7.96 5.66
N SER A 87 -10.73 7.60 4.72
CA SER A 87 -9.28 7.80 4.86
C SER A 87 -8.80 9.25 4.66
N LYS A 88 -9.58 10.08 3.95
CA LYS A 88 -9.19 11.45 3.61
C LYS A 88 -9.37 12.43 4.77
N TYR A 89 -10.52 12.38 5.45
CA TYR A 89 -10.92 13.39 6.44
C TYR A 89 -11.10 12.85 7.87
N LEU A 90 -11.61 11.62 8.04
CA LEU A 90 -11.81 11.00 9.35
C LEU A 90 -10.56 10.23 9.80
N ASN A 91 -9.44 10.94 9.98
CA ASN A 91 -8.12 10.36 10.25
C ASN A 91 -7.39 10.93 11.48
N ARG A 92 -8.14 11.28 12.53
CA ARG A 92 -7.60 11.85 13.78
C ARG A 92 -7.45 10.80 14.90
N VAL A 93 -6.36 10.93 15.66
CA VAL A 93 -6.26 10.38 17.01
C VAL A 93 -6.95 11.37 17.94
N LEU A 94 -8.04 10.95 18.56
CA LEU A 94 -8.94 11.81 19.33
C LEU A 94 -8.49 11.97 20.78
N GLU A 95 -7.97 10.89 21.37
CA GLU A 95 -7.60 10.83 22.78
C GLU A 95 -6.57 9.72 23.01
N VAL A 96 -5.65 9.91 23.97
CA VAL A 96 -4.68 8.90 24.40
C VAL A 96 -4.62 8.88 25.92
N ASN A 97 -4.73 7.70 26.51
CA ASN A 97 -4.54 7.46 27.93
C ASN A 97 -3.40 6.45 28.11
N THR A 98 -2.26 6.92 28.60
CA THR A 98 -1.06 6.10 28.83
C THR A 98 -1.14 5.27 30.11
N GLU A 99 -1.93 5.70 31.10
CA GLU A 99 -2.10 5.00 32.37
C GLU A 99 -2.94 3.73 32.17
N GLU A 100 -4.09 3.88 31.50
CA GLU A 100 -4.99 2.79 31.14
C GLU A 100 -4.63 2.09 29.82
N ARG A 101 -3.61 2.60 29.12
CA ARG A 101 -3.04 2.06 27.87
C ARG A 101 -4.05 1.90 26.73
N TRP A 102 -4.73 2.97 26.37
CA TRP A 102 -5.59 3.01 25.19
C TRP A 102 -5.52 4.34 24.43
N ALA A 103 -5.97 4.31 23.17
CA ALA A 103 -6.19 5.48 22.33
C ALA A 103 -7.58 5.42 21.67
N ARG A 104 -8.24 6.57 21.55
CA ARG A 104 -9.50 6.73 20.79
C ARG A 104 -9.17 7.31 19.42
N VAL A 105 -9.70 6.69 18.37
CA VAL A 105 -9.29 6.96 16.99
C VAL A 105 -10.46 6.97 16.02
N GLU A 106 -10.33 7.79 14.99
CA GLU A 106 -11.17 7.70 13.79
C GLU A 106 -10.68 6.57 12.86
N PRO A 107 -11.56 5.94 12.07
CA PRO A 107 -11.23 4.77 11.26
C PRO A 107 -10.22 5.05 10.14
N GLY A 108 -10.12 6.29 9.66
CA GLY A 108 -9.19 6.69 8.60
C GLY A 108 -7.76 6.92 9.07
N VAL A 109 -7.46 6.84 10.38
CA VAL A 109 -6.10 6.95 10.91
C VAL A 109 -5.22 5.87 10.30
N VAL A 110 -4.11 6.24 9.68
CA VAL A 110 -3.13 5.27 9.17
C VAL A 110 -2.33 4.69 10.32
N GLN A 111 -2.03 3.38 10.28
CA GLN A 111 -1.34 2.67 11.35
C GLN A 111 0.00 3.32 11.76
N GLU A 112 0.82 3.75 10.80
CA GLU A 112 2.08 4.45 11.13
C GLU A 112 1.82 5.85 11.73
N GLN A 113 0.70 6.51 11.41
CA GLN A 113 0.38 7.82 11.96
C GLN A 113 0.04 7.75 13.45
N ILE A 114 -0.72 6.74 13.88
CA ILE A 114 -0.94 6.52 15.32
C ILE A 114 0.38 6.17 16.01
N ASN A 115 1.23 5.34 15.42
CA ASN A 115 2.52 4.99 16.01
C ASN A 115 3.48 6.18 16.11
N LEU A 116 3.50 7.08 15.12
CA LEU A 116 4.25 8.34 15.20
C LEU A 116 3.73 9.25 16.32
N HIS A 117 2.41 9.26 16.54
CA HIS A 117 1.80 10.02 17.64
C HIS A 117 2.13 9.43 19.02
N LEU A 118 2.12 8.10 19.16
CA LEU A 118 2.40 7.39 20.42
C LEU A 118 3.90 7.32 20.78
N ARG A 119 4.79 7.40 19.78
CA ARG A 119 6.24 7.20 19.95
C ARG A 119 6.88 8.08 21.05
N PRO A 120 6.60 9.40 21.14
CA PRO A 120 7.18 10.24 22.19
C PRO A 120 6.69 9.87 23.61
N MET A 121 5.56 9.16 23.71
CA MET A 121 4.98 8.71 24.98
C MET A 121 5.50 7.32 25.40
N GLY A 122 6.35 6.67 24.59
CA GLY A 122 6.89 5.34 24.88
C GLY A 122 5.95 4.18 24.51
N PHE A 123 4.91 4.43 23.72
CA PHE A 123 3.92 3.42 23.31
C PHE A 123 3.87 3.22 21.79
N LEU A 124 3.22 2.14 21.37
CA LEU A 124 2.83 1.83 20.00
C LEU A 124 1.47 1.13 19.96
N PHE A 125 0.83 1.08 18.81
CA PHE A 125 -0.24 0.14 18.50
C PHE A 125 0.39 -1.16 17.97
N GLY A 126 0.10 -2.28 18.65
CA GLY A 126 0.83 -3.55 18.51
C GLY A 126 0.83 -4.18 17.11
N PRO A 127 -0.35 -4.47 16.52
CA PRO A 127 -0.43 -5.14 15.22
C PRO A 127 0.30 -4.35 14.11
N ASP A 128 1.16 -5.03 13.35
CA ASP A 128 2.16 -4.40 12.50
C ASP A 128 2.10 -4.84 11.01
N THR A 129 1.11 -4.34 10.26
CA THR A 129 0.96 -4.77 8.87
C THR A 129 2.15 -4.35 8.00
N SER A 130 2.44 -5.13 6.94
CA SER A 130 3.43 -4.75 5.90
C SER A 130 3.05 -3.44 5.19
N THR A 131 1.79 -3.02 5.30
CA THR A 131 1.21 -1.81 4.74
C THR A 131 1.04 -0.68 5.77
N ALA A 132 1.72 -0.72 6.91
CA ALA A 132 1.52 0.22 8.03
C ALA A 132 1.53 1.71 7.65
N ASN A 133 2.31 2.09 6.63
CA ASN A 133 2.40 3.47 6.13
C ASN A 133 1.18 3.97 5.34
N ARG A 134 0.15 3.12 5.12
CA ARG A 134 -1.04 3.43 4.31
C ARG A 134 -2.31 2.69 4.70
N ALA A 135 -2.20 1.55 5.39
CA ALA A 135 -3.36 0.85 5.94
C ALA A 135 -3.97 1.69 7.07
N THR A 136 -5.28 1.88 6.98
CA THR A 136 -6.08 2.61 7.97
C THR A 136 -6.56 1.66 9.06
N LEU A 137 -6.70 2.14 10.30
CA LEU A 137 -7.19 1.33 11.42
C LEU A 137 -8.59 0.76 11.18
N GLY A 138 -9.49 1.50 10.51
CA GLY A 138 -10.80 1.00 10.08
C GLY A 138 -10.70 -0.20 9.15
N GLY A 139 -9.76 -0.16 8.19
CA GLY A 139 -9.44 -1.29 7.33
C GLY A 139 -8.86 -2.47 8.10
N MET A 140 -7.95 -2.22 9.05
CA MET A 140 -7.38 -3.25 9.91
C MET A 140 -8.43 -3.92 10.79
N MET A 141 -9.38 -3.15 11.33
CA MET A 141 -10.53 -3.67 12.06
C MET A 141 -11.44 -4.48 11.15
N GLY A 142 -11.82 -3.96 9.98
CA GLY A 142 -12.63 -4.70 9.01
C GLY A 142 -12.01 -6.03 8.60
N ASN A 143 -10.69 -6.08 8.45
CA ASN A 143 -9.94 -7.25 8.02
C ASN A 143 -9.42 -8.12 9.18
N ASN A 144 -9.48 -7.69 10.44
CA ASN A 144 -8.74 -8.32 11.55
C ASN A 144 -7.23 -8.53 11.25
N SER A 145 -6.58 -7.49 10.74
CA SER A 145 -5.19 -7.58 10.27
C SER A 145 -4.20 -7.95 11.37
N ALA A 146 -3.06 -8.51 10.96
CA ALA A 146 -1.93 -8.85 11.82
C ALA A 146 -0.61 -8.57 11.08
N GLY A 147 0.52 -8.98 11.64
CA GLY A 147 1.82 -8.67 11.09
C GLY A 147 2.94 -9.59 11.56
N SER A 148 4.18 -9.15 11.33
CA SER A 148 5.40 -9.90 11.63
C SER A 148 5.56 -10.20 13.11
N HIS A 149 5.09 -9.30 13.96
CA HIS A 149 5.22 -9.41 15.42
C HIS A 149 3.96 -9.99 16.08
N SER A 150 3.10 -10.68 15.32
CA SER A 150 1.86 -11.27 15.82
C SER A 150 2.06 -12.34 16.90
N ILE A 151 3.24 -12.96 17.00
CA ILE A 151 3.58 -13.86 18.13
C ILE A 151 3.66 -13.11 19.47
N ILE A 152 3.95 -11.79 19.44
CA ILE A 152 4.00 -10.92 20.61
C ILE A 152 2.66 -10.17 20.78
N TYR A 153 2.19 -9.54 19.71
CA TYR A 153 1.07 -8.60 19.77
C TYR A 153 -0.27 -9.21 19.36
N GLY A 154 -0.32 -10.42 18.81
CA GLY A 154 -1.57 -10.99 18.28
C GLY A 154 -2.08 -10.25 17.03
N LYS A 155 -3.40 -10.17 16.90
CA LYS A 155 -4.12 -9.59 15.74
C LYS A 155 -4.92 -8.36 16.17
N THR A 156 -5.47 -7.62 15.21
CA THR A 156 -6.27 -6.41 15.49
C THR A 156 -7.41 -6.67 16.48
N ILE A 157 -8.09 -7.82 16.41
CA ILE A 157 -9.18 -8.20 17.34
C ILE A 157 -8.76 -8.21 18.81
N ASP A 158 -7.47 -8.42 19.10
CA ASP A 158 -6.93 -8.48 20.46
C ASP A 158 -6.72 -7.06 21.04
N HIS A 159 -6.75 -6.03 20.18
CA HIS A 159 -6.48 -4.64 20.54
C HIS A 159 -7.71 -3.74 20.52
N VAL A 160 -8.84 -4.15 19.94
CA VAL A 160 -10.05 -3.30 19.92
C VAL A 160 -10.86 -3.51 21.20
N LEU A 161 -11.05 -2.42 21.96
CA LEU A 161 -11.76 -2.42 23.25
C LEU A 161 -13.24 -2.03 23.09
N GLU A 162 -13.50 -0.97 22.31
CA GLU A 162 -14.84 -0.43 22.05
C GLU A 162 -14.93 0.03 20.59
N MET A 163 -16.12 -0.03 20.00
CA MET A 163 -16.39 0.49 18.65
C MET A 163 -17.71 1.25 18.62
N ASP A 164 -17.71 2.43 18.03
CA ASP A 164 -18.93 3.15 17.69
C ASP A 164 -19.27 2.88 16.22
N VAL A 165 -20.45 2.31 16.00
CA VAL A 165 -20.88 1.79 14.70
C VAL A 165 -22.23 2.34 14.30
N VAL A 166 -22.51 2.34 13.00
CA VAL A 166 -23.82 2.58 12.41
C VAL A 166 -24.25 1.33 11.65
N PHE A 167 -25.41 0.78 12.01
CA PHE A 167 -26.00 -0.39 11.32
C PHE A 167 -26.70 0.02 10.02
N SER A 168 -27.08 -0.96 9.18
CA SER A 168 -27.82 -0.68 7.93
C SER A 168 -29.22 -0.08 8.17
N SER A 169 -29.75 -0.18 9.40
CA SER A 169 -30.96 0.52 9.83
C SER A 169 -30.75 2.03 10.02
N GLY A 170 -29.51 2.52 10.03
CA GLY A 170 -29.13 3.88 10.41
C GLY A 170 -28.97 4.08 11.93
N GLU A 171 -29.25 3.06 12.74
CA GLU A 171 -29.05 3.12 14.20
C GLU A 171 -27.55 3.18 14.54
N GLY A 172 -27.16 4.17 15.35
CA GLY A 172 -25.84 4.27 15.96
C GLY A 172 -25.76 3.53 17.29
N ARG A 173 -24.66 2.80 17.53
CA ARG A 173 -24.45 2.06 18.78
C ARG A 173 -22.97 1.98 19.17
N THR A 174 -22.71 2.10 20.47
CA THR A 174 -21.40 1.77 21.07
C THR A 174 -21.38 0.30 21.47
N LEU A 175 -20.48 -0.47 20.87
CA LEU A 175 -20.21 -1.87 21.20
C LEU A 175 -19.05 -1.96 22.17
N ARG A 176 -19.23 -2.77 23.22
CA ARG A 176 -18.23 -3.03 24.26
C ARG A 176 -18.47 -4.42 24.88
N GLU A 177 -17.49 -4.91 25.62
CA GLU A 177 -17.63 -6.15 26.39
C GLU A 177 -18.72 -6.05 27.47
N MET A 178 -19.49 -7.12 27.66
CA MET A 178 -20.47 -7.29 28.73
C MET A 178 -20.54 -8.75 29.19
N LYS A 179 -21.29 -9.01 30.27
CA LYS A 179 -21.55 -10.38 30.76
C LYS A 179 -22.48 -11.12 29.82
N LEU A 180 -22.27 -12.43 29.65
CA LEU A 180 -23.09 -13.25 28.75
C LEU A 180 -24.55 -13.33 29.21
N GLU A 181 -24.79 -13.38 30.51
CA GLU A 181 -26.14 -13.40 31.09
C GLU A 181 -26.87 -12.09 30.81
N GLU A 182 -26.16 -10.96 30.90
CA GLU A 182 -26.70 -9.64 30.56
C GLU A 182 -27.07 -9.56 29.08
N ALA A 183 -26.21 -10.07 28.18
CA ALA A 183 -26.48 -10.13 26.76
C ALA A 183 -27.72 -10.96 26.42
N ALA A 184 -27.89 -12.11 27.08
CA ALA A 184 -29.07 -12.97 26.91
C ALA A 184 -30.35 -12.28 27.40
N LEU A 185 -30.30 -11.58 28.54
CA LEU A 185 -31.45 -10.88 29.11
C LEU A 185 -31.86 -9.62 28.33
N ARG A 186 -30.92 -8.92 27.68
CA ARG A 186 -31.20 -7.75 26.85
C ARG A 186 -32.10 -8.05 25.64
N GLY A 187 -32.14 -9.29 25.18
CA GLY A 187 -32.83 -9.66 23.94
C GLY A 187 -32.23 -8.96 22.72
N GLY A 188 -33.04 -8.72 21.68
CA GLY A 188 -32.61 -7.93 20.53
C GLY A 188 -31.47 -8.58 19.72
N LEU A 189 -30.42 -7.81 19.43
CA LEU A 189 -29.27 -8.29 18.66
C LEU A 189 -28.37 -9.19 19.50
N GLU A 190 -28.05 -8.75 20.72
CA GLU A 190 -27.21 -9.45 21.68
C GLU A 190 -27.77 -10.85 22.01
N GLY A 191 -29.08 -10.93 22.33
CA GLY A 191 -29.76 -12.19 22.59
C GLY A 191 -29.75 -13.14 21.39
N ARG A 192 -30.04 -12.62 20.18
CA ARG A 192 -30.00 -13.42 18.94
C ARG A 192 -28.62 -14.02 18.67
N ILE A 193 -27.56 -13.23 18.86
CA ILE A 193 -26.18 -13.72 18.71
C ILE A 193 -25.84 -14.75 19.80
N ALA A 194 -26.25 -14.52 21.04
CA ALA A 194 -26.05 -15.49 22.13
C ALA A 194 -26.74 -16.83 21.83
N ASP A 195 -27.94 -16.81 21.25
CA ASP A 195 -28.66 -18.02 20.86
C ASP A 195 -27.99 -18.74 19.69
N ILE A 196 -27.50 -18.02 18.67
CA ILE A 196 -26.73 -18.60 17.56
C ILE A 196 -25.47 -19.30 18.09
N VAL A 197 -24.71 -18.65 18.98
CA VAL A 197 -23.51 -19.23 19.60
C VAL A 197 -23.88 -20.47 20.42
N ARG A 198 -24.92 -20.40 21.26
CA ARG A 198 -25.37 -21.51 22.11
C ARG A 198 -25.76 -22.73 21.27
N ALA A 199 -26.54 -22.53 20.21
CA ALA A 199 -27.02 -23.59 19.34
C ALA A 199 -25.89 -24.27 18.53
N ASN A 200 -24.74 -23.61 18.37
CA ASN A 200 -23.63 -24.10 17.57
C ASN A 200 -22.34 -24.34 18.39
N ARG A 201 -22.42 -24.35 19.73
CA ARG A 201 -21.26 -24.38 20.63
C ARG A 201 -20.29 -25.52 20.32
N ASP A 202 -20.79 -26.75 20.24
CA ASP A 202 -19.95 -27.94 20.02
C ASP A 202 -19.32 -27.93 18.61
N GLU A 203 -20.07 -27.46 17.61
CA GLU A 203 -19.57 -27.36 16.24
C GLU A 203 -18.50 -26.26 16.12
N ILE A 204 -18.66 -25.14 16.83
CA ILE A 204 -17.65 -24.08 16.93
C ILE A 204 -16.36 -24.64 17.54
N GLU A 205 -16.45 -25.39 18.65
CA GLU A 205 -15.29 -26.01 19.28
C GLU A 205 -14.59 -27.00 18.35
N ARG A 206 -15.36 -27.80 17.59
CA ARG A 206 -14.86 -28.83 16.68
C ARG A 206 -14.19 -28.29 15.41
N ARG A 207 -14.80 -27.32 14.73
CA ARG A 207 -14.41 -26.92 13.36
C ARG A 207 -13.49 -25.71 13.29
N PHE A 208 -13.51 -24.81 14.27
CA PHE A 208 -12.64 -23.64 14.21
C PHE A 208 -11.17 -24.04 14.41
N PRO A 209 -10.26 -23.64 13.50
CA PRO A 209 -8.82 -23.88 13.65
C PRO A 209 -8.27 -23.37 14.99
N LYS A 210 -7.35 -24.14 15.58
CA LYS A 210 -6.68 -23.81 16.85
C LYS A 210 -5.28 -23.24 16.62
N ILE A 211 -5.20 -22.26 15.73
CA ILE A 211 -3.95 -21.57 15.35
C ILE A 211 -4.02 -20.09 15.72
N LEU A 212 -2.87 -19.46 15.92
CA LEU A 212 -2.78 -18.05 16.33
C LEU A 212 -3.36 -17.11 15.25
N ARG A 213 -3.05 -17.39 13.98
CA ARG A 213 -3.44 -16.58 12.82
C ARG A 213 -4.50 -17.28 11.99
N ARG A 214 -5.72 -16.78 12.13
CA ARG A 214 -6.88 -17.21 11.35
C ARG A 214 -7.80 -16.01 11.18
N VAL A 215 -8.13 -15.69 9.93
CA VAL A 215 -8.99 -14.56 9.55
C VAL A 215 -9.94 -15.05 8.44
N SER A 216 -10.91 -15.86 8.84
CA SER A 216 -11.94 -16.38 7.94
C SER A 216 -13.23 -16.58 8.71
N GLY A 217 -14.37 -16.33 8.07
CA GLY A 217 -15.69 -16.37 8.68
C GLY A 217 -15.90 -15.30 9.75
N TYR A 218 -17.04 -15.35 10.44
CA TYR A 218 -17.27 -14.55 11.64
C TYR A 218 -16.66 -15.24 12.87
N ASN A 219 -16.02 -14.49 13.78
CA ASN A 219 -15.29 -15.03 14.94
C ASN A 219 -16.21 -15.57 16.07
N LEU A 220 -17.05 -16.56 15.76
CA LEU A 220 -17.97 -17.18 16.72
C LEU A 220 -17.23 -17.89 17.86
N ASP A 221 -16.00 -18.34 17.63
CA ASP A 221 -15.16 -18.99 18.63
C ASP A 221 -14.73 -18.08 19.78
N GLU A 222 -14.70 -16.76 19.58
CA GLU A 222 -14.43 -15.79 20.64
C GLU A 222 -15.48 -15.79 21.76
N PHE A 223 -16.70 -16.27 21.47
CA PHE A 223 -17.81 -16.33 22.43
C PHE A 223 -17.84 -17.64 23.24
N VAL A 224 -17.09 -18.65 22.81
CA VAL A 224 -17.08 -19.96 23.49
C VAL A 224 -15.88 -20.11 24.42
N ARG A 225 -14.73 -19.52 24.06
CA ARG A 225 -13.45 -19.76 24.75
C ARG A 225 -13.30 -19.05 26.10
N ASN A 226 -13.97 -17.90 26.31
CA ASN A 226 -13.64 -17.00 27.42
C ASN A 226 -14.82 -16.63 28.35
N GLY A 227 -16.03 -17.18 28.13
CA GLY A 227 -17.22 -16.89 28.94
C GLY A 227 -17.70 -15.44 28.92
N LYS A 228 -17.15 -14.61 28.02
CA LYS A 228 -17.46 -13.18 27.86
C LYS A 228 -18.26 -12.96 26.59
N PHE A 229 -19.13 -11.96 26.59
CA PHE A 229 -19.90 -11.58 25.42
C PHE A 229 -19.46 -10.20 24.91
N ASN A 230 -18.91 -10.15 23.69
CA ASN A 230 -18.41 -8.90 23.13
C ASN A 230 -18.64 -8.84 21.61
N LEU A 231 -19.62 -8.04 21.18
CA LEU A 231 -19.92 -7.87 19.75
C LEU A 231 -18.79 -7.21 18.94
N VAL A 232 -17.84 -6.52 19.59
CA VAL A 232 -16.62 -6.03 18.92
C VAL A 232 -15.89 -7.19 18.22
N LYS A 233 -15.92 -8.39 18.82
CA LYS A 233 -15.26 -9.59 18.29
C LYS A 233 -15.90 -10.10 16.98
N LEU A 234 -17.18 -9.80 16.75
CA LEU A 234 -17.82 -10.04 15.44
C LEU A 234 -17.55 -8.92 14.44
N MET A 235 -17.48 -7.67 14.90
CA MET A 235 -17.22 -6.53 14.02
C MET A 235 -15.81 -6.59 13.42
N VAL A 236 -14.81 -6.93 14.24
CA VAL A 236 -13.43 -7.07 13.77
C VAL A 236 -13.31 -8.33 12.92
N GLY A 237 -12.90 -8.19 11.65
CA GLY A 237 -12.90 -9.28 10.67
C GLY A 237 -14.23 -9.46 9.91
N SER A 238 -15.23 -8.60 10.16
CA SER A 238 -16.50 -8.66 9.42
C SER A 238 -16.42 -8.13 7.99
N GLU A 239 -15.30 -7.51 7.61
CA GLU A 239 -15.09 -6.92 6.28
C GLU A 239 -16.12 -5.85 5.92
N GLY A 240 -16.70 -5.16 6.92
CA GLY A 240 -17.74 -4.16 6.71
C GLY A 240 -19.10 -4.77 6.34
N THR A 241 -19.29 -6.08 6.52
CA THR A 241 -20.54 -6.78 6.21
C THR A 241 -21.59 -6.67 7.31
N LEU A 242 -21.26 -6.14 8.50
CA LEU A 242 -22.20 -6.06 9.62
C LEU A 242 -22.58 -4.62 9.99
N ALA A 243 -21.63 -3.69 9.94
CA ALA A 243 -21.86 -2.28 10.27
C ALA A 243 -20.74 -1.38 9.71
N THR A 244 -20.98 -0.06 9.70
CA THR A 244 -19.96 0.96 9.42
C THR A 244 -19.37 1.45 10.75
N VAL A 245 -18.05 1.35 10.91
CA VAL A 245 -17.34 1.87 12.09
C VAL A 245 -16.97 3.32 11.85
N HIS A 246 -17.31 4.23 12.77
CA HIS A 246 -16.93 5.65 12.67
C HIS A 246 -15.99 6.12 13.78
N GLN A 247 -15.80 5.34 14.84
CA GLN A 247 -14.83 5.58 15.92
C GLN A 247 -14.48 4.26 16.63
N ALA A 248 -13.28 4.15 17.17
CA ALA A 248 -12.88 3.00 18.01
C ALA A 248 -11.98 3.41 19.17
N LYS A 249 -12.03 2.64 20.25
CA LYS A 249 -11.04 2.66 21.33
C LYS A 249 -10.14 1.44 21.19
N VAL A 250 -8.84 1.66 21.03
CA VAL A 250 -7.82 0.62 20.83
C VAL A 250 -6.80 0.60 21.95
N ARG A 251 -6.31 -0.58 22.30
CA ARG A 251 -5.19 -0.79 23.22
C ARG A 251 -3.89 -0.28 22.60
N ILE A 252 -3.00 0.25 23.43
CA ILE A 252 -1.62 0.59 23.07
C ILE A 252 -0.65 -0.20 23.95
N GLU A 253 0.50 -0.55 23.40
CA GLU A 253 1.52 -1.39 24.03
C GLU A 253 2.80 -0.60 24.29
N PRO A 254 3.56 -0.91 25.36
CA PRO A 254 4.88 -0.33 25.57
C PRO A 254 5.80 -0.67 24.40
N ARG A 255 6.66 0.28 24.03
CA ARG A 255 7.71 0.01 23.03
C ARG A 255 8.80 -0.88 23.65
N PRO A 256 9.31 -1.89 22.93
CA PRO A 256 10.44 -2.68 23.40
C PRO A 256 11.68 -1.80 23.58
N PRO A 257 12.47 -1.97 24.66
CA PRO A 257 13.65 -1.13 24.92
C PRO A 257 14.76 -1.29 23.87
N ALA A 258 15.04 -2.52 23.46
CA ALA A 258 16.04 -2.84 22.44
C ALA A 258 15.58 -4.00 21.55
N ALA A 259 16.09 -4.03 20.32
CA ALA A 259 15.87 -5.11 19.35
C ALA A 259 17.19 -5.50 18.67
N ALA A 260 17.29 -6.76 18.25
CA ALA A 260 18.37 -7.24 17.38
C ALA A 260 17.81 -8.20 16.32
N LEU A 261 18.41 -8.17 15.13
CA LEU A 261 18.08 -9.04 14.01
C LEU A 261 19.22 -10.02 13.70
N CYS A 262 18.88 -11.21 13.24
CA CYS A 262 19.81 -12.15 12.62
C CYS A 262 19.20 -12.71 11.33
N VAL A 263 19.93 -12.60 10.22
CA VAL A 263 19.54 -13.13 8.91
C VAL A 263 20.27 -14.45 8.67
N VAL A 264 19.53 -15.54 8.68
CA VAL A 264 20.05 -16.90 8.44
C VAL A 264 19.84 -17.26 6.97
N HIS A 265 20.89 -17.74 6.31
CA HIS A 265 20.88 -18.06 4.88
C HIS A 265 20.84 -19.56 4.63
N PHE A 266 20.03 -19.99 3.65
CA PHE A 266 19.79 -21.40 3.35
C PHE A 266 20.01 -21.71 1.87
N SER A 267 20.57 -22.89 1.60
CA SER A 267 20.76 -23.40 0.24
C SER A 267 19.50 -24.10 -0.31
N ASP A 268 18.55 -24.41 0.57
CA ASP A 268 17.25 -24.99 0.23
C ASP A 268 16.13 -24.31 1.04
N ILE A 269 14.97 -24.10 0.40
CA ILE A 269 13.85 -23.45 1.05
C ILE A 269 13.17 -24.34 2.10
N VAL A 270 13.13 -25.66 1.91
CA VAL A 270 12.51 -26.58 2.90
C VAL A 270 13.36 -26.63 4.17
N GLU A 271 14.69 -26.59 4.04
CA GLU A 271 15.62 -26.42 5.15
C GLU A 271 15.28 -25.16 5.96
N SER A 272 15.03 -24.02 5.29
CA SER A 272 14.66 -22.77 5.97
C SER A 272 13.36 -22.90 6.76
N ILE A 273 12.34 -23.59 6.22
CA ILE A 273 11.08 -23.79 6.95
C ILE A 273 11.30 -24.63 8.21
N ARG A 274 12.05 -25.74 8.10
CA ARG A 274 12.39 -26.61 9.24
C ARG A 274 13.22 -25.90 10.30
N ALA A 275 14.07 -24.94 9.91
CA ALA A 275 14.86 -24.16 10.85
C ALA A 275 13.99 -23.35 11.82
N SER A 276 12.74 -23.03 11.45
CA SER A 276 11.80 -22.33 12.33
C SER A 276 11.52 -23.11 13.62
N ASP A 277 11.44 -24.44 13.56
CA ASP A 277 11.24 -25.29 14.74
C ASP A 277 12.44 -25.27 15.69
N ILE A 278 13.65 -25.03 15.15
CA ILE A 278 14.88 -24.87 15.94
C ILE A 278 14.91 -23.49 16.60
N ILE A 279 14.40 -22.47 15.93
CA ILE A 279 14.48 -21.06 16.35
C ILE A 279 13.38 -20.70 17.35
N LEU A 280 12.14 -21.19 17.15
CA LEU A 280 10.97 -20.86 17.97
C LEU A 280 11.17 -21.05 19.49
N PRO A 281 11.85 -22.11 19.99
CA PRO A 281 12.12 -22.29 21.43
C PRO A 281 12.87 -21.14 22.09
N PHE A 282 13.63 -20.34 21.32
CA PHE A 282 14.35 -19.16 21.81
C PHE A 282 13.44 -17.93 22.01
N LYS A 283 12.15 -18.03 21.69
CA LYS A 283 11.13 -16.97 21.83
C LYS A 283 11.48 -15.69 21.05
N PRO A 284 11.71 -15.79 19.73
CA PRO A 284 11.90 -14.60 18.89
C PRO A 284 10.63 -13.74 18.85
N ALA A 285 10.81 -12.45 18.58
CA ALA A 285 9.73 -11.51 18.30
C ALA A 285 9.16 -11.69 16.88
N ALA A 286 9.97 -12.16 15.93
CA ALA A 286 9.54 -12.51 14.57
C ALA A 286 10.47 -13.55 13.92
N ILE A 287 9.93 -14.35 12.99
CA ILE A 287 10.68 -15.19 12.04
C ILE A 287 10.04 -15.01 10.67
N GLU A 288 10.77 -14.39 9.75
CA GLU A 288 10.26 -13.99 8.43
C GLU A 288 11.04 -14.64 7.29
N LEU A 289 10.32 -15.28 6.38
CA LEU A 289 10.88 -15.93 5.19
C LEU A 289 10.93 -14.97 4.00
N ILE A 290 12.04 -15.03 3.25
CA ILE A 290 12.17 -14.45 1.89
C ILE A 290 12.87 -15.49 1.00
N ASP A 291 12.30 -15.77 -0.19
CA ASP A 291 12.86 -16.69 -1.17
C ASP A 291 13.84 -16.05 -2.17
N ASP A 292 14.43 -16.91 -2.99
CA ASP A 292 15.36 -16.54 -4.06
C ASP A 292 14.73 -15.63 -5.13
N MET A 293 13.43 -15.79 -5.41
CA MET A 293 12.71 -14.98 -6.38
C MET A 293 12.66 -13.52 -5.94
N ILE A 294 12.26 -13.25 -4.69
CA ILE A 294 12.25 -11.89 -4.13
C ILE A 294 13.67 -11.34 -4.06
N ILE A 295 14.66 -12.16 -3.69
CA ILE A 295 16.07 -11.73 -3.63
C ILE A 295 16.59 -11.31 -5.01
N LYS A 296 16.31 -12.08 -6.07
CA LYS A 296 16.67 -11.75 -7.46
C LYS A 296 16.00 -10.46 -7.94
N LEU A 297 14.71 -10.30 -7.64
CA LEU A 297 13.97 -9.08 -7.97
C LEU A 297 14.49 -7.86 -7.21
N GLY A 298 14.81 -8.03 -5.92
CA GLY A 298 15.39 -6.98 -5.07
C GLY A 298 16.73 -6.47 -5.61
N ARG A 299 17.61 -7.38 -6.05
CA ARG A 299 18.88 -7.04 -6.70
C ARG A 299 18.72 -6.24 -8.00
N SER A 300 17.61 -6.42 -8.69
CA SER A 300 17.28 -5.71 -9.93
C SER A 300 16.57 -4.37 -9.69
N SER A 301 16.15 -4.09 -8.46
CA SER A 301 15.44 -2.87 -8.08
C SER A 301 16.40 -1.75 -7.68
N LEU A 302 16.11 -0.53 -8.14
CA LEU A 302 16.99 0.65 -8.00
C LEU A 302 17.29 1.01 -6.53
N GLU A 303 16.28 0.96 -5.67
CA GLU A 303 16.41 1.30 -4.25
C GLU A 303 16.76 0.08 -3.41
N ILE A 304 16.03 -1.04 -3.61
CA ILE A 304 16.15 -2.23 -2.76
C ILE A 304 17.54 -2.85 -2.86
N SER A 305 18.15 -2.90 -4.05
CA SER A 305 19.49 -3.46 -4.24
C SER A 305 20.55 -2.84 -3.32
N ARG A 306 20.42 -1.55 -3.00
CA ARG A 306 21.35 -0.81 -2.11
C ARG A 306 21.20 -1.18 -0.64
N LEU A 307 20.07 -1.78 -0.26
CA LEU A 307 19.76 -2.18 1.11
C LEU A 307 20.13 -3.64 1.39
N MET A 308 20.52 -4.40 0.37
CA MET A 308 20.72 -5.85 0.45
C MET A 308 22.16 -6.26 0.82
N GLY A 309 22.93 -5.37 1.45
CA GLY A 309 24.31 -5.67 1.87
C GLY A 309 24.44 -6.86 2.82
N PHE A 310 23.33 -7.24 3.49
CA PHE A 310 23.24 -8.39 4.39
C PHE A 310 22.99 -9.73 3.69
N ILE A 311 22.80 -9.76 2.35
CA ILE A 311 22.56 -11.00 1.61
C ILE A 311 23.90 -11.59 1.14
N GLU A 312 24.32 -12.70 1.75
CA GLU A 312 25.55 -13.40 1.40
C GLU A 312 25.32 -14.50 0.35
N GLY A 313 26.06 -14.45 -0.77
CA GLY A 313 26.01 -15.47 -1.82
C GLY A 313 24.70 -15.45 -2.61
N ASN A 314 24.16 -16.63 -2.93
CA ASN A 314 22.90 -16.79 -3.67
C ASN A 314 21.97 -17.77 -2.93
N PRO A 315 21.43 -17.37 -1.76
CA PRO A 315 20.57 -18.25 -0.97
C PRO A 315 19.31 -18.63 -1.74
N ALA A 316 18.82 -19.86 -1.52
CA ALA A 316 17.48 -20.27 -1.93
C ALA A 316 16.40 -19.61 -1.07
N ALA A 317 16.73 -19.34 0.20
CA ALA A 317 15.88 -18.62 1.14
C ALA A 317 16.71 -17.97 2.25
N VAL A 318 16.16 -16.94 2.87
CA VAL A 318 16.66 -16.38 4.13
C VAL A 318 15.55 -16.31 5.17
N LEU A 319 15.91 -16.49 6.44
CA LEU A 319 15.05 -16.17 7.58
C LEU A 319 15.57 -14.92 8.28
N LEU A 320 14.73 -13.91 8.44
CA LEU A 320 14.99 -12.77 9.31
C LEU A 320 14.40 -13.07 10.68
N VAL A 321 15.25 -13.18 11.70
CA VAL A 321 14.85 -13.49 13.08
C VAL A 321 15.09 -12.27 13.95
N GLU A 322 14.02 -11.72 14.55
CA GLU A 322 14.11 -10.58 15.46
C GLU A 322 13.95 -11.03 16.91
N PHE A 323 14.70 -10.41 17.83
CA PHE A 323 14.52 -10.53 19.27
C PHE A 323 14.31 -9.16 19.90
N TYR A 324 13.45 -9.10 20.91
CA TYR A 324 13.40 -8.00 21.87
C TYR A 324 14.16 -8.35 23.15
N GLY A 325 14.69 -7.32 23.80
CA GLY A 325 15.40 -7.43 25.08
C GLY A 325 15.52 -6.08 25.77
N GLU A 326 16.00 -6.11 27.01
CA GLU A 326 16.21 -4.92 27.83
C GLU A 326 17.47 -4.16 27.42
N ASN A 327 18.47 -4.87 26.89
CA ASN A 327 19.75 -4.30 26.48
C ASN A 327 20.48 -5.18 25.45
N GLU A 328 21.56 -4.64 24.89
CA GLU A 328 22.36 -5.31 23.86
C GLU A 328 23.04 -6.60 24.33
N ALA A 329 23.45 -6.69 25.61
CA ALA A 329 24.12 -7.87 26.14
C ALA A 329 23.18 -9.09 26.19
N GLU A 330 21.94 -8.87 26.63
CA GLU A 330 20.88 -9.89 26.59
C GLU A 330 20.62 -10.36 25.14
N LEU A 331 20.50 -9.42 24.21
CA LEU A 331 20.27 -9.71 22.80
C LEU A 331 21.43 -10.50 22.17
N ARG A 332 22.68 -10.17 22.51
CA ARG A 332 23.86 -10.93 22.09
C ARG A 332 23.79 -12.38 22.59
N SER A 333 23.47 -12.60 23.86
CA SER A 333 23.33 -13.95 24.43
C SER A 333 22.27 -14.77 23.69
N LYS A 334 21.08 -14.20 23.46
CA LYS A 334 20.00 -14.87 22.72
C LYS A 334 20.44 -15.28 21.30
N LEU A 335 21.13 -14.39 20.60
CA LEU A 335 21.65 -14.68 19.26
C LEU A 335 22.76 -15.74 19.27
N ASP A 336 23.66 -15.73 20.26
CA ASP A 336 24.71 -16.74 20.41
C ASP A 336 24.12 -18.14 20.66
N GLU A 337 23.14 -18.24 21.55
CA GLU A 337 22.48 -19.51 21.87
C GLU A 337 21.71 -20.09 20.66
N MET A 338 20.96 -19.23 19.95
CA MET A 338 20.22 -19.61 18.75
C MET A 338 21.18 -20.05 17.63
N GLU A 339 22.23 -19.27 17.35
CA GLU A 339 23.20 -19.59 16.31
C GLU A 339 23.96 -20.89 16.61
N ALA A 340 24.32 -21.13 17.88
CA ALA A 340 24.93 -22.38 18.30
C ALA A 340 23.99 -23.58 18.07
N ALA A 341 22.68 -23.42 18.30
CA ALA A 341 21.70 -24.46 18.02
C ALA A 341 21.54 -24.74 16.52
N LEU A 342 21.50 -23.70 15.68
CA LEU A 342 21.44 -23.84 14.23
C LEU A 342 22.69 -24.55 13.69
N LYS A 343 23.88 -24.17 14.15
CA LYS A 343 25.16 -24.81 13.78
C LYS A 343 25.20 -26.29 14.19
N ARG A 344 24.75 -26.64 15.41
CA ARG A 344 24.66 -28.05 15.87
C ARG A 344 23.75 -28.89 14.99
N ASN A 345 22.65 -28.30 14.51
CA ASN A 345 21.71 -28.96 13.60
C ASN A 345 22.11 -28.87 12.12
N LYS A 346 23.27 -28.27 11.80
CA LYS A 346 23.75 -28.04 10.42
C LYS A 346 22.73 -27.29 9.56
N SER A 347 22.06 -26.31 10.16
CA SER A 347 20.97 -25.56 9.54
C SER A 347 21.43 -24.15 9.18
N GLY A 348 21.44 -23.84 7.89
CA GLY A 348 21.88 -22.56 7.34
C GLY A 348 23.41 -22.40 7.25
N TYR A 349 23.86 -21.69 6.22
CA TYR A 349 25.28 -21.54 5.87
C TYR A 349 25.91 -20.19 6.26
N ALA A 350 25.10 -19.16 6.53
CA ALA A 350 25.55 -17.84 6.96
C ALA A 350 24.56 -17.18 7.94
N TYR A 351 25.09 -16.33 8.83
CA TYR A 351 24.37 -15.72 9.95
C TYR A 351 24.77 -14.25 10.08
N VAL A 352 23.98 -13.32 9.52
CA VAL A 352 24.30 -11.89 9.52
C VAL A 352 23.51 -11.19 10.63
N ARG A 353 24.21 -10.69 11.64
CA ARG A 353 23.61 -10.02 12.80
C ARG A 353 23.54 -8.50 12.62
N ALA A 354 22.47 -7.87 13.09
CA ALA A 354 22.32 -6.41 13.11
C ALA A 354 21.79 -5.90 14.46
N PHE A 355 22.61 -5.06 15.11
CA PHE A 355 22.25 -4.35 16.34
C PHE A 355 21.95 -2.87 16.09
N ASP A 356 22.50 -2.30 15.00
CA ASP A 356 22.24 -0.92 14.62
C ASP A 356 20.81 -0.77 14.06
N PRO A 357 20.01 0.19 14.58
CA PRO A 357 18.65 0.40 14.11
C PRO A 357 18.52 0.74 12.61
N ALA A 358 19.53 1.37 11.99
CA ALA A 358 19.48 1.68 10.57
C ALA A 358 19.69 0.42 9.72
N GLU A 359 20.60 -0.48 10.10
CA GLU A 359 20.77 -1.80 9.48
C GLU A 359 19.50 -2.65 9.61
N GLN A 360 18.92 -2.71 10.81
CA GLN A 360 17.65 -3.40 11.07
C GLN A 360 16.53 -2.88 10.17
N ASN A 361 16.41 -1.56 10.06
CA ASN A 361 15.43 -0.92 9.19
C ASN A 361 15.66 -1.26 7.70
N ASN A 362 16.91 -1.36 7.25
CA ASN A 362 17.22 -1.78 5.88
C ASN A 362 16.73 -3.21 5.61
N MET A 363 16.99 -4.15 6.53
CA MET A 363 16.51 -5.53 6.44
C MET A 363 14.98 -5.60 6.38
N TRP A 364 14.30 -4.87 7.28
CA TRP A 364 12.84 -4.78 7.29
C TRP A 364 12.25 -4.15 6.02
N LYS A 365 12.91 -3.13 5.45
CA LYS A 365 12.50 -2.54 4.18
C LYS A 365 12.54 -3.54 3.03
N VAL A 366 13.60 -4.36 2.94
CA VAL A 366 13.69 -5.43 1.94
C VAL A 366 12.54 -6.44 2.11
N ARG A 367 12.29 -6.90 3.35
CA ARG A 367 11.19 -7.83 3.66
C ARG A 367 9.82 -7.27 3.29
N LYS A 368 9.54 -6.00 3.63
CA LYS A 368 8.25 -5.34 3.34
C LYS A 368 8.07 -5.03 1.84
N ALA A 369 9.16 -4.89 1.08
CA ALA A 369 9.10 -4.65 -0.36
C ALA A 369 8.73 -5.91 -1.18
N GLY A 370 8.87 -7.12 -0.62
CA GLY A 370 8.69 -8.40 -1.32
C GLY A 370 7.41 -8.49 -2.16
N LEU A 371 6.26 -8.10 -1.60
CA LEU A 371 4.99 -8.07 -2.31
C LEU A 371 5.04 -7.22 -3.60
N GLY A 372 5.52 -5.98 -3.49
CA GLY A 372 5.53 -5.07 -4.63
C GLY A 372 6.58 -5.46 -5.68
N LEU A 373 7.69 -6.08 -5.26
CA LEU A 373 8.70 -6.65 -6.14
C LEU A 373 8.12 -7.78 -6.99
N LEU A 374 7.45 -8.74 -6.35
CA LEU A 374 6.77 -9.85 -7.02
C LEU A 374 5.76 -9.35 -8.05
N LEU A 375 4.90 -8.41 -7.66
CA LEU A 375 3.87 -7.87 -8.55
C LEU A 375 4.44 -6.99 -9.69
N GLY A 376 5.66 -6.48 -9.55
CA GLY A 376 6.40 -5.76 -10.59
C GLY A 376 7.08 -6.66 -11.62
N MET A 377 7.00 -7.99 -11.45
CA MET A 377 7.59 -8.95 -12.39
C MET A 377 7.02 -8.75 -13.79
N LYS A 378 7.86 -8.86 -14.82
CA LYS A 378 7.46 -8.68 -16.22
C LYS A 378 6.86 -9.97 -16.82
N GLY A 379 6.06 -9.81 -17.87
CA GLY A 379 5.35 -10.92 -18.54
C GLY A 379 3.87 -11.02 -18.13
N GLU A 380 3.10 -11.82 -18.86
CA GLU A 380 1.66 -11.96 -18.66
C GLU A 380 1.30 -12.79 -17.42
N ARG A 381 2.07 -13.83 -17.11
CA ARG A 381 1.92 -14.56 -15.86
C ARG A 381 2.53 -13.76 -14.71
N LYS A 382 1.74 -13.46 -13.68
CA LYS A 382 2.13 -12.70 -12.50
C LYS A 382 1.97 -13.54 -11.23
N PRO A 383 2.71 -13.28 -10.15
CA PRO A 383 2.50 -13.94 -8.85
C PRO A 383 1.24 -13.39 -8.15
N ILE A 384 0.11 -14.06 -8.36
CA ILE A 384 -1.22 -13.56 -7.99
C ILE A 384 -1.62 -13.97 -6.57
N ALA A 385 -2.38 -13.11 -5.88
CA ALA A 385 -2.99 -13.42 -4.58
C ALA A 385 -4.33 -14.14 -4.76
N PHE A 386 -4.40 -15.42 -4.39
CA PHE A 386 -5.64 -16.20 -4.33
C PHE A 386 -5.55 -17.34 -3.31
N VAL A 387 -4.38 -17.97 -3.17
CA VAL A 387 -4.06 -19.04 -2.19
C VAL A 387 -2.93 -18.66 -1.24
N GLU A 388 -2.51 -17.40 -1.29
CA GLU A 388 -1.25 -16.99 -0.71
C GLU A 388 -1.24 -16.99 0.79
N ASP A 389 -2.36 -16.86 1.48
CA ASP A 389 -2.36 -16.50 2.89
C ASP A 389 -2.68 -17.68 3.83
N CYS A 390 -2.25 -18.89 3.45
CA CYS A 390 -2.59 -20.09 4.21
C CYS A 390 -1.80 -20.15 5.53
N ALA A 391 -2.49 -20.54 6.60
CA ALA A 391 -1.90 -20.70 7.93
C ALA A 391 -2.20 -22.07 8.54
N VAL A 392 -1.18 -22.69 9.11
CA VAL A 392 -1.26 -23.96 9.86
C VAL A 392 -0.53 -23.83 11.19
N GLU A 393 -0.60 -24.84 12.05
CA GLU A 393 0.26 -24.89 13.23
C GLU A 393 1.75 -24.90 12.80
N PRO A 394 2.64 -24.11 13.44
CA PRO A 394 4.05 -24.06 13.07
C PRO A 394 4.74 -25.42 12.94
N SER A 395 4.47 -26.37 13.85
CA SER A 395 5.07 -27.71 13.84
C SER A 395 4.69 -28.55 12.60
N LYS A 396 3.56 -28.23 11.96
CA LYS A 396 3.09 -28.88 10.74
C LYS A 396 3.50 -28.15 9.46
N LEU A 397 4.05 -26.94 9.59
CA LEU A 397 4.39 -26.09 8.45
C LEU A 397 5.37 -26.75 7.46
N PRO A 398 6.43 -27.49 7.88
CA PRO A 398 7.34 -28.12 6.93
C PRO A 398 6.67 -29.11 5.99
N GLU A 399 5.79 -29.97 6.52
CA GLU A 399 5.08 -30.97 5.72
C GLU A 399 4.01 -30.30 4.83
N PHE A 400 3.25 -29.37 5.39
CA PHE A 400 2.26 -28.58 4.64
C PHE A 400 2.90 -27.87 3.44
N PHE A 401 4.06 -27.22 3.66
CA PHE A 401 4.79 -26.50 2.61
C PHE A 401 5.23 -27.40 1.46
N VAL A 402 5.76 -28.59 1.76
CA VAL A 402 6.18 -29.55 0.71
C VAL A 402 4.99 -29.96 -0.14
N ARG A 403 3.87 -30.33 0.49
CA ARG A 403 2.65 -30.75 -0.23
C ARG A 403 2.02 -29.61 -1.02
N PHE A 404 2.03 -28.40 -0.46
CA PHE A 404 1.57 -27.20 -1.17
C PHE A 404 2.41 -26.98 -2.43
N ARG A 405 3.75 -27.07 -2.32
CA ARG A 405 4.66 -26.92 -3.46
C ARG A 405 4.43 -27.98 -4.53
N ASP A 406 4.12 -29.22 -4.14
CA ASP A 406 3.80 -30.29 -5.08
C ASP A 406 2.52 -29.99 -5.87
N VAL A 407 1.50 -29.40 -5.23
CA VAL A 407 0.30 -28.90 -5.94
C VAL A 407 0.67 -27.82 -6.95
N ILE A 408 1.56 -26.88 -6.61
CA ILE A 408 2.02 -25.85 -7.56
C ILE A 408 2.72 -26.49 -8.77
N HIS A 409 3.62 -27.44 -8.54
CA HIS A 409 4.38 -28.11 -9.60
C HIS A 409 3.49 -28.97 -10.50
N LYS A 410 2.42 -29.58 -9.97
CA LYS A 410 1.41 -30.33 -10.76
C LYS A 410 0.84 -29.50 -11.92
N TYR A 411 0.72 -28.18 -11.73
CA TYR A 411 0.19 -27.26 -12.73
C TYR A 411 1.26 -26.62 -13.64
N ASN A 412 2.51 -27.10 -13.60
CA ASN A 412 3.63 -26.58 -14.39
C ASN A 412 3.80 -25.05 -14.25
N THR A 413 3.66 -24.56 -13.02
CA THR A 413 3.94 -23.17 -12.66
C THR A 413 4.91 -23.13 -11.48
N SER A 414 5.46 -21.95 -11.21
CA SER A 414 6.23 -21.67 -10.00
C SER A 414 5.51 -20.63 -9.14
N ALA A 415 6.06 -20.32 -7.98
CA ALA A 415 5.50 -19.33 -7.07
C ALA A 415 6.62 -18.49 -6.43
N GLY A 416 6.27 -17.30 -5.97
CA GLY A 416 7.08 -16.58 -4.98
C GLY A 416 6.66 -16.99 -3.56
N TYR A 417 7.62 -17.19 -2.68
CA TYR A 417 7.44 -17.63 -1.30
C TYR A 417 8.03 -16.62 -0.30
N TYR A 418 7.22 -16.21 0.66
CA TYR A 418 7.63 -15.38 1.79
C TYR A 418 6.65 -15.56 2.93
N GLY A 419 6.83 -14.92 4.07
CA GLY A 419 5.80 -14.90 5.12
C GLY A 419 6.33 -15.09 6.52
N HIS A 420 5.40 -15.42 7.42
CA HIS A 420 5.54 -15.39 8.86
C HIS A 420 5.71 -16.82 9.38
N ALA A 421 6.94 -17.33 9.29
CA ALA A 421 7.24 -18.69 9.69
C ALA A 421 7.02 -18.91 11.20
N SER A 422 7.17 -17.85 12.02
CA SER A 422 6.95 -17.89 13.48
C SER A 422 5.54 -18.33 13.90
N VAL A 423 4.56 -18.20 13.01
CA VAL A 423 3.13 -18.39 13.29
C VAL A 423 2.46 -19.29 12.26
N GLY A 424 3.26 -20.01 11.47
CA GLY A 424 2.77 -21.00 10.52
C GLY A 424 2.03 -20.43 9.31
N CYS A 425 2.24 -19.14 8.97
CA CYS A 425 1.51 -18.43 7.91
C CYS A 425 2.47 -18.05 6.79
N LEU A 426 2.37 -18.68 5.61
CA LEU A 426 3.24 -18.41 4.47
C LEU A 426 2.46 -17.80 3.32
N HIS A 427 3.05 -16.76 2.72
CA HIS A 427 2.67 -16.04 1.52
C HIS A 427 3.17 -16.73 0.25
N ILE A 428 2.35 -17.62 -0.32
CA ILE A 428 2.70 -18.39 -1.53
C ILE A 428 1.92 -17.90 -2.76
N ARG A 429 2.60 -17.32 -3.75
CA ARG A 429 1.95 -16.68 -4.90
C ARG A 429 2.28 -17.34 -6.23
N PRO A 430 1.41 -18.22 -6.74
CA PRO A 430 1.60 -18.87 -8.03
C PRO A 430 1.57 -17.89 -9.20
N LEU A 431 2.36 -18.19 -10.24
CA LEU A 431 2.36 -17.44 -11.48
C LEU A 431 1.17 -17.83 -12.36
N ILE A 432 0.21 -16.92 -12.52
CA ILE A 432 -1.04 -17.10 -13.27
C ILE A 432 -1.27 -15.92 -14.20
N ASN A 433 -1.86 -16.14 -15.37
CA ASN A 433 -2.37 -15.10 -16.25
C ASN A 433 -3.92 -15.02 -16.15
N THR A 434 -4.45 -14.00 -15.48
CA THR A 434 -5.90 -13.78 -15.36
C THR A 434 -6.59 -13.26 -16.62
N LYS A 435 -5.86 -13.13 -17.74
CA LYS A 435 -6.41 -12.85 -19.08
C LYS A 435 -6.64 -14.12 -19.90
N ASP A 436 -6.10 -15.26 -19.48
CA ASP A 436 -6.20 -16.54 -20.20
C ASP A 436 -7.17 -17.50 -19.50
N ALA A 437 -8.09 -18.09 -20.27
CA ALA A 437 -9.14 -18.96 -19.74
C ALA A 437 -8.60 -20.25 -19.08
N ARG A 438 -7.50 -20.81 -19.60
CA ARG A 438 -6.89 -22.03 -19.03
C ARG A 438 -6.23 -21.72 -17.70
N ASP A 439 -5.49 -20.61 -17.62
CA ASP A 439 -4.84 -20.17 -16.38
C ASP A 439 -5.87 -19.80 -15.30
N ILE A 440 -7.03 -19.22 -15.66
CA ILE A 440 -8.15 -19.01 -14.72
C ILE A 440 -8.69 -20.34 -14.18
N GLN A 441 -8.83 -21.37 -15.04
CA GLN A 441 -9.27 -22.69 -14.59
C GLN A 441 -8.23 -23.36 -13.68
N VAL A 442 -6.93 -23.20 -13.98
CA VAL A 442 -5.84 -23.65 -13.11
C VAL A 442 -5.91 -22.97 -11.75
N MET A 443 -6.09 -21.65 -11.71
CA MET A 443 -6.26 -20.89 -10.47
C MET A 443 -7.40 -21.45 -9.61
N LYS A 444 -8.56 -21.73 -10.21
CA LYS A 444 -9.71 -22.33 -9.50
C LYS A 444 -9.37 -23.72 -8.95
N ASN A 445 -8.91 -24.64 -9.80
CA ASN A 445 -8.65 -26.02 -9.38
C ASN A 445 -7.56 -26.10 -8.31
N MET A 446 -6.51 -25.29 -8.44
CA MET A 446 -5.44 -25.17 -7.46
C MET A 446 -5.96 -24.65 -6.12
N THR A 447 -6.90 -23.69 -6.13
CA THR A 447 -7.57 -23.20 -4.91
C THR A 447 -8.34 -24.31 -4.23
N ASP A 448 -9.11 -25.08 -4.99
CA ASP A 448 -9.91 -26.19 -4.46
C ASP A 448 -9.02 -27.24 -3.76
N GLU A 449 -7.90 -27.64 -4.40
CA GLU A 449 -6.92 -28.59 -3.85
C GLU A 449 -6.18 -28.06 -2.62
N ILE A 450 -5.78 -26.78 -2.63
CA ILE A 450 -5.13 -26.16 -1.47
C ILE A 450 -6.12 -26.02 -0.31
N ALA A 451 -7.39 -25.73 -0.58
CA ALA A 451 -8.41 -25.71 0.46
C ALA A 451 -8.61 -27.09 1.11
N ASP A 452 -8.54 -28.19 0.34
CA ASP A 452 -8.54 -29.55 0.91
C ASP A 452 -7.32 -29.79 1.81
N LEU A 453 -6.14 -29.37 1.35
CA LEU A 453 -4.90 -29.49 2.12
C LEU A 453 -4.98 -28.68 3.43
N VAL A 454 -5.50 -27.46 3.40
CA VAL A 454 -5.66 -26.62 4.60
C VAL A 454 -6.60 -27.27 5.60
N VAL A 455 -7.73 -27.85 5.15
CA VAL A 455 -8.66 -28.57 6.03
C VAL A 455 -7.99 -29.78 6.67
N GLU A 456 -7.24 -30.57 5.89
CA GLU A 456 -6.52 -31.75 6.37
C GLU A 456 -5.53 -31.40 7.50
N PHE A 457 -4.81 -30.28 7.36
CA PHE A 457 -3.84 -29.83 8.35
C PHE A 457 -4.47 -29.10 9.55
N GLY A 458 -5.78 -28.86 9.53
CA GLY A 458 -6.51 -28.10 10.55
C GLY A 458 -6.15 -26.61 10.55
N GLY A 459 -5.83 -26.07 9.36
CA GLY A 459 -5.42 -24.68 9.15
C GLY A 459 -6.54 -23.73 8.72
N GLY A 460 -6.16 -22.55 8.23
CA GLY A 460 -7.05 -21.57 7.61
C GLY A 460 -6.54 -21.12 6.23
N MET A 461 -7.47 -20.80 5.33
CA MET A 461 -7.15 -20.25 4.00
C MET A 461 -6.68 -18.80 4.04
N SER A 462 -6.94 -18.12 5.16
CA SER A 462 -6.41 -16.80 5.45
C SER A 462 -5.92 -16.71 6.90
N GLY A 463 -4.64 -16.41 7.07
CA GLY A 463 -4.01 -16.05 8.34
C GLY A 463 -4.08 -14.56 8.65
N GLU A 464 -4.18 -13.69 7.63
CA GLU A 464 -4.22 -12.24 7.80
C GLU A 464 -4.98 -11.40 6.76
N HIS A 465 -5.21 -11.88 5.54
CA HIS A 465 -5.78 -11.10 4.42
C HIS A 465 -7.32 -11.12 4.34
N GLY A 466 -7.99 -11.87 5.20
CA GLY A 466 -9.44 -12.04 5.17
C GLY A 466 -9.94 -12.92 4.02
N ASP A 467 -11.25 -13.08 3.97
CA ASP A 467 -11.91 -13.88 2.96
C ASP A 467 -12.13 -13.08 1.67
N GLY A 468 -12.74 -11.90 1.78
CA GLY A 468 -13.13 -11.07 0.65
C GLY A 468 -13.87 -11.84 -0.45
N LEU A 469 -13.72 -11.41 -1.70
CA LEU A 469 -14.19 -12.18 -2.85
C LEU A 469 -13.32 -13.41 -3.14
N ALA A 470 -12.05 -13.37 -2.74
CA ALA A 470 -11.09 -14.44 -3.02
C ALA A 470 -11.45 -15.78 -2.38
N ARG A 471 -11.97 -15.77 -1.14
CA ARG A 471 -12.08 -17.00 -0.32
C ARG A 471 -13.45 -17.19 0.32
N SER A 472 -14.34 -16.20 0.30
CA SER A 472 -15.66 -16.35 0.95
C SER A 472 -16.48 -17.52 0.39
N HIS A 473 -16.30 -17.86 -0.88
CA HIS A 473 -16.93 -19.03 -1.51
C HIS A 473 -16.48 -20.37 -0.90
N LEU A 474 -15.34 -20.41 -0.19
CA LEU A 474 -14.80 -21.58 0.48
C LEU A 474 -15.33 -21.74 1.92
N ASN A 475 -15.99 -20.73 2.49
CA ASN A 475 -16.33 -20.74 3.91
C ASN A 475 -17.22 -21.93 4.30
N GLU A 476 -18.12 -22.39 3.44
CA GLU A 476 -18.90 -23.60 3.69
C GLU A 476 -18.03 -24.87 3.72
N LYS A 477 -17.04 -24.98 2.82
CA LYS A 477 -16.07 -26.09 2.82
C LYS A 477 -15.24 -26.11 4.10
N LEU A 478 -14.72 -24.93 4.49
CA LEU A 478 -13.84 -24.78 5.65
C LEU A 478 -14.58 -25.04 6.97
N PHE A 479 -15.71 -24.37 7.19
CA PHE A 479 -16.41 -24.40 8.48
C PHE A 479 -17.53 -25.45 8.55
N GLY A 480 -17.97 -26.00 7.41
CA GLY A 480 -19.10 -26.91 7.33
C GLY A 480 -20.43 -26.17 7.23
N SER A 481 -21.45 -26.86 6.74
CA SER A 481 -22.77 -26.29 6.44
C SER A 481 -23.49 -25.70 7.66
N GLN A 482 -23.31 -26.30 8.84
CA GLN A 482 -23.91 -25.82 10.09
C GLN A 482 -23.35 -24.44 10.49
N LEU A 483 -22.03 -24.28 10.53
CA LEU A 483 -21.42 -22.99 10.87
C LEU A 483 -21.59 -21.96 9.76
N TYR A 484 -21.56 -22.38 8.49
CA TYR A 484 -21.87 -21.47 7.40
C TYR A 484 -23.31 -20.94 7.46
N LYS A 485 -24.27 -21.78 7.86
CA LYS A 485 -25.62 -21.32 8.20
C LYS A 485 -25.59 -20.33 9.38
N ALA A 486 -24.85 -20.64 10.45
CA ALA A 486 -24.70 -19.72 11.58
C ALA A 486 -24.12 -18.35 11.15
N PHE A 487 -23.18 -18.32 10.20
CA PHE A 487 -22.69 -17.07 9.63
C PHE A 487 -23.77 -16.30 8.87
N ARG A 488 -24.61 -16.99 8.09
CA ARG A 488 -25.76 -16.35 7.42
C ARG A 488 -26.78 -15.81 8.42
N ASP A 489 -26.98 -16.51 9.53
CA ASP A 489 -27.88 -16.08 10.62
C ASP A 489 -27.31 -14.84 11.32
N VAL A 490 -25.99 -14.79 11.59
CA VAL A 490 -25.30 -13.59 12.10
C VAL A 490 -25.49 -12.41 11.15
N LYS A 491 -25.18 -12.60 9.86
CA LYS A 491 -25.35 -11.56 8.84
C LYS A 491 -26.79 -11.02 8.82
N SER A 492 -27.77 -11.91 8.86
CA SER A 492 -29.19 -11.54 8.85
C SER A 492 -29.64 -10.85 10.14
N ALA A 493 -28.99 -11.13 11.28
CA ALA A 493 -29.30 -10.46 12.55
C ALA A 493 -28.86 -8.98 12.55
N PHE A 494 -27.70 -8.69 11.96
CA PHE A 494 -27.15 -7.34 11.84
C PHE A 494 -27.72 -6.55 10.65
N ASP A 495 -27.92 -7.24 9.52
CA ASP A 495 -28.29 -6.63 8.26
C ASP A 495 -29.32 -7.50 7.50
N PRO A 496 -30.59 -7.50 7.96
CA PRO A 496 -31.67 -8.31 7.39
C PRO A 496 -31.89 -8.09 5.88
N GLU A 497 -31.63 -6.88 5.39
CA GLU A 497 -31.83 -6.50 3.99
C GLU A 497 -30.55 -6.64 3.14
N GLN A 498 -29.48 -7.23 3.69
CA GLN A 498 -28.24 -7.58 2.98
C GLN A 498 -27.57 -6.38 2.26
N ARG A 499 -27.59 -5.19 2.87
CA ARG A 499 -27.03 -3.94 2.30
C ARG A 499 -25.56 -3.69 2.66
N MET A 500 -25.06 -4.23 3.75
CA MET A 500 -23.68 -4.02 4.20
C MET A 500 -22.72 -4.93 3.44
N ASN A 501 -21.91 -4.33 2.57
CA ASN A 501 -20.85 -4.96 1.75
C ASN A 501 -21.20 -6.38 1.25
N PRO A 502 -22.27 -6.55 0.46
CA PRO A 502 -22.80 -7.86 0.09
C PRO A 502 -21.80 -8.73 -0.70
N GLY A 503 -22.01 -10.04 -0.64
CA GLY A 503 -21.24 -11.04 -1.38
C GLY A 503 -19.88 -11.39 -0.79
N LYS A 504 -19.68 -11.15 0.52
CA LYS A 504 -18.44 -11.40 1.27
C LYS A 504 -18.78 -12.02 2.62
N ILE A 505 -17.90 -12.87 3.11
CA ILE A 505 -18.08 -13.84 4.22
C ILE A 505 -19.18 -14.88 3.95
N VAL A 506 -20.36 -14.44 3.51
CA VAL A 506 -21.50 -15.28 3.13
C VAL A 506 -22.06 -14.85 1.77
N ASN A 507 -22.71 -15.79 1.09
CA ASN A 507 -23.38 -15.57 -0.21
C ASN A 507 -22.44 -14.96 -1.27
N ALA A 508 -21.16 -15.34 -1.23
CA ALA A 508 -20.17 -14.83 -2.16
C ALA A 508 -20.31 -15.47 -3.55
N PRO A 509 -20.03 -14.70 -4.63
CA PRO A 509 -19.92 -15.27 -5.95
C PRO A 509 -18.70 -16.20 -6.05
N PRO A 510 -18.62 -17.05 -7.09
CA PRO A 510 -17.41 -17.78 -7.43
C PRO A 510 -16.19 -16.86 -7.58
N MET A 511 -15.00 -17.34 -7.19
CA MET A 511 -13.74 -16.58 -7.29
C MET A 511 -13.34 -16.14 -8.71
N THR A 512 -13.96 -16.74 -9.73
CA THR A 512 -13.67 -16.44 -11.14
C THR A 512 -14.53 -15.30 -11.69
N GLU A 513 -15.50 -14.79 -10.92
CA GLU A 513 -16.32 -13.66 -11.31
C GLU A 513 -15.66 -12.33 -10.91
N ASN A 514 -15.96 -11.25 -11.65
CA ASN A 514 -15.48 -9.89 -11.39
C ASN A 514 -13.95 -9.74 -11.37
N LEU A 515 -13.23 -10.59 -12.10
CA LEU A 515 -11.78 -10.42 -12.31
C LEU A 515 -11.53 -9.07 -13.03
N ARG A 516 -10.54 -8.32 -12.55
CA ARG A 516 -10.12 -7.02 -13.10
C ARG A 516 -9.81 -7.07 -14.59
N TYR A 517 -9.19 -8.17 -15.02
CA TYR A 517 -8.88 -8.42 -16.42
C TYR A 517 -9.90 -9.41 -16.99
N GLY A 518 -9.74 -10.71 -16.75
CA GLY A 518 -10.62 -11.73 -17.32
C GLY A 518 -10.38 -11.95 -18.82
N THR A 519 -11.12 -12.91 -19.40
CA THR A 519 -10.91 -13.38 -20.78
C THR A 519 -11.27 -12.36 -21.86
N GLU A 520 -12.14 -11.40 -21.53
CA GLU A 520 -12.61 -10.36 -22.45
C GLU A 520 -11.77 -9.08 -22.38
N TYR A 521 -10.77 -9.02 -21.49
CA TYR A 521 -9.91 -7.84 -21.38
C TYR A 521 -9.08 -7.64 -22.64
N ARG A 522 -9.27 -6.49 -23.28
CA ARG A 522 -8.51 -6.04 -24.43
C ARG A 522 -8.05 -4.61 -24.17
N THR A 523 -6.91 -4.24 -24.73
CA THR A 523 -6.38 -2.89 -24.62
C THR A 523 -6.32 -2.23 -25.98
N LEU A 524 -6.64 -0.94 -26.01
CA LEU A 524 -6.49 -0.09 -27.18
C LEU A 524 -5.00 0.09 -27.49
N GLY A 525 -4.64 -0.02 -28.77
CA GLY A 525 -3.30 0.33 -29.24
C GLY A 525 -3.17 1.84 -29.39
N ILE A 526 -2.20 2.43 -28.70
CA ILE A 526 -1.79 3.83 -28.88
C ILE A 526 -0.40 3.85 -29.51
N ASN A 527 -0.24 4.62 -30.59
CA ASN A 527 1.07 4.86 -31.18
C ASN A 527 1.88 5.73 -30.23
N THR A 528 2.96 5.19 -29.67
CA THR A 528 3.72 5.89 -28.62
C THR A 528 4.86 6.72 -29.18
N HIS A 529 5.11 7.89 -28.59
CA HIS A 529 6.30 8.69 -28.88
C HIS A 529 7.54 8.16 -28.13
N TYR A 530 7.32 7.61 -26.92
CA TYR A 530 8.37 6.99 -26.13
C TYR A 530 8.42 5.47 -26.36
N ASP A 531 9.61 4.89 -26.20
CA ASP A 531 9.82 3.45 -26.32
C ASP A 531 9.40 2.71 -25.04
N PHE A 532 8.32 1.92 -25.10
CA PHE A 532 7.84 1.03 -24.01
C PHE A 532 8.18 -0.46 -24.23
N SER A 533 9.06 -0.79 -25.18
CA SER A 533 9.43 -2.19 -25.49
C SER A 533 9.96 -2.95 -24.28
N ARG A 534 10.74 -2.28 -23.41
CA ARG A 534 11.27 -2.85 -22.16
C ARG A 534 10.18 -3.32 -21.18
N GLU A 535 9.00 -2.70 -21.24
CA GLU A 535 7.83 -3.05 -20.41
C GLU A 535 6.87 -4.00 -21.13
N GLY A 536 7.02 -4.22 -22.45
CA GLY A 536 6.09 -4.98 -23.28
C GLY A 536 4.97 -4.12 -23.90
N GLY A 537 5.09 -2.79 -23.87
CA GLY A 537 4.11 -1.84 -24.40
C GLY A 537 3.52 -0.91 -23.33
N LEU A 538 2.77 0.11 -23.79
CA LEU A 538 2.18 1.13 -22.92
C LEU A 538 1.20 0.52 -21.89
N ALA A 539 0.31 -0.37 -22.35
CA ALA A 539 -0.65 -1.04 -21.48
C ALA A 539 0.04 -1.81 -20.35
N THR A 540 1.02 -2.64 -20.68
CA THR A 540 1.79 -3.42 -19.70
C THR A 540 2.57 -2.52 -18.72
N ALA A 541 3.07 -1.37 -19.19
CA ALA A 541 3.73 -0.39 -18.33
C ALA A 541 2.77 0.24 -17.31
N ILE A 542 1.51 0.48 -17.69
CA ILE A 542 0.45 0.96 -16.78
C ILE A 542 0.03 -0.15 -15.80
N GLU A 543 -0.09 -1.38 -16.30
CA GLU A 543 -0.48 -2.57 -15.52
C GLU A 543 0.56 -3.00 -14.46
N LEU A 544 1.78 -2.46 -14.50
CA LEU A 544 2.73 -2.59 -13.38
C LEU A 544 2.15 -2.04 -12.06
N CYS A 545 1.20 -1.10 -12.13
CA CYS A 545 0.46 -0.68 -10.95
C CYS A 545 -0.58 -1.75 -10.55
N ASN A 546 -0.23 -2.53 -9.54
CA ASN A 546 -1.09 -3.59 -9.00
C ASN A 546 -2.22 -3.10 -8.07
N GLY A 547 -2.20 -1.84 -7.63
CA GLY A 547 -3.23 -1.28 -6.73
C GLY A 547 -2.89 -1.29 -5.23
N ALA A 548 -1.70 -1.79 -4.83
CA ALA A 548 -1.26 -1.85 -3.43
C ALA A 548 -1.21 -0.50 -2.70
N GLY A 549 -1.30 0.62 -3.41
CA GLY A 549 -1.43 1.95 -2.82
C GLY A 549 -0.16 2.47 -2.15
N VAL A 550 1.03 1.97 -2.48
CA VAL A 550 2.32 2.42 -1.89
C VAL A 550 2.49 3.95 -2.00
N CYS A 551 1.93 4.56 -3.03
CA CYS A 551 1.90 6.00 -3.25
C CYS A 551 0.97 6.79 -2.30
N ARG A 552 0.23 6.11 -1.41
CA ARG A 552 -0.69 6.70 -0.43
C ARG A 552 -0.07 6.91 0.95
N LYS A 553 1.26 6.86 1.05
CA LYS A 553 2.01 7.20 2.26
C LYS A 553 2.13 8.73 2.41
N LYS A 554 2.16 9.21 3.67
CA LYS A 554 2.18 10.66 3.99
C LYS A 554 3.51 11.17 4.53
N ASN A 555 4.17 10.37 5.38
CA ASN A 555 5.23 10.87 6.27
C ASN A 555 6.63 10.32 5.93
N GLU A 556 6.81 9.67 4.79
CA GLU A 556 8.09 9.10 4.39
C GLU A 556 8.26 9.04 2.86
N GLY A 557 9.52 9.11 2.43
CA GLY A 557 9.88 9.10 1.01
C GLY A 557 9.36 10.33 0.24
N THR A 558 9.49 10.25 -1.08
CA THR A 558 9.07 11.27 -2.04
C THR A 558 7.80 10.84 -2.77
N MET A 559 7.53 9.53 -2.93
CA MET A 559 6.35 9.06 -3.66
C MET A 559 5.09 9.09 -2.76
N CYS A 560 4.04 9.86 -3.03
CA CYS A 560 3.79 10.80 -4.13
C CYS A 560 3.47 12.19 -3.55
N PRO A 561 4.20 13.28 -3.87
CA PRO A 561 4.07 14.54 -3.14
C PRO A 561 2.68 15.16 -3.30
N SER A 562 2.07 15.00 -4.48
CA SER A 562 0.72 15.47 -4.74
C SER A 562 -0.31 14.77 -3.86
N TYR A 563 -0.19 13.46 -3.64
CA TYR A 563 -1.04 12.76 -2.68
C TYR A 563 -0.73 13.19 -1.25
N MET A 564 0.54 13.31 -0.85
CA MET A 564 0.93 13.70 0.52
C MET A 564 0.31 15.03 0.96
N VAL A 565 0.12 15.96 0.02
CA VAL A 565 -0.52 17.26 0.25
C VAL A 565 -2.03 17.19 0.13
N THR A 566 -2.56 16.59 -0.95
CA THR A 566 -4.00 16.65 -1.27
C THR A 566 -4.82 15.57 -0.58
N MET A 567 -4.17 14.49 -0.16
CA MET A 567 -4.79 13.24 0.32
C MET A 567 -5.82 12.68 -0.67
N GLU A 568 -5.68 13.00 -1.95
CA GLU A 568 -6.61 12.65 -3.02
C GLU A 568 -6.06 11.50 -3.86
N ASP A 569 -6.83 10.41 -4.00
CA ASP A 569 -6.34 9.24 -4.72
C ASP A 569 -6.13 9.52 -6.21
N LYS A 570 -6.93 10.41 -6.82
CA LYS A 570 -6.73 10.90 -8.19
C LYS A 570 -5.30 11.43 -8.41
N HIS A 571 -4.67 11.97 -7.36
CA HIS A 571 -3.30 12.50 -7.40
C HIS A 571 -2.23 11.51 -6.91
N SER A 572 -2.59 10.25 -6.69
CA SER A 572 -1.66 9.17 -6.38
C SER A 572 -1.20 8.46 -7.66
N THR A 573 -0.09 7.73 -7.61
CA THR A 573 0.33 6.87 -8.75
C THR A 573 -0.75 5.85 -9.09
N ARG A 574 -1.43 5.30 -8.07
CA ARG A 574 -2.52 4.34 -8.23
C ARG A 574 -3.71 4.95 -8.98
N GLY A 575 -4.20 6.12 -8.54
CA GLY A 575 -5.34 6.77 -9.20
C GLY A 575 -5.06 7.09 -10.66
N ARG A 576 -3.87 7.62 -10.96
CA ARG A 576 -3.42 7.89 -12.34
C ARG A 576 -3.37 6.63 -13.19
N ALA A 577 -2.72 5.57 -12.69
CA ALA A 577 -2.60 4.32 -13.42
C ALA A 577 -3.97 3.65 -13.63
N ASN A 578 -4.87 3.73 -12.65
CA ASN A 578 -6.24 3.25 -12.78
C ASN A 578 -6.97 4.00 -13.90
N LEU A 579 -7.02 5.33 -13.89
CA LEU A 579 -7.68 6.10 -14.95
C LEU A 579 -7.13 5.77 -16.34
N MET A 580 -5.80 5.73 -16.49
CA MET A 580 -5.18 5.36 -17.78
C MET A 580 -5.58 3.95 -18.22
N ARG A 581 -5.59 2.97 -17.31
CA ARG A 581 -5.99 1.59 -17.61
C ARG A 581 -7.47 1.49 -18.00
N GLU A 582 -8.34 2.24 -17.33
CA GLU A 582 -9.77 2.20 -17.64
C GLU A 582 -10.08 2.83 -19.01
N ILE A 583 -9.27 3.82 -19.44
CA ILE A 583 -9.33 4.34 -20.81
C ILE A 583 -8.80 3.29 -21.81
N LEU A 584 -7.63 2.71 -21.55
CA LEU A 584 -7.03 1.73 -22.46
C LEU A 584 -7.86 0.45 -22.59
N SER A 585 -8.56 0.02 -21.53
CA SER A 585 -9.43 -1.16 -21.58
C SER A 585 -10.77 -0.91 -22.26
N GLY A 586 -11.07 0.34 -22.64
CA GLY A 586 -12.33 0.73 -23.28
C GLY A 586 -13.50 0.91 -22.31
N LYS A 587 -13.28 0.82 -20.99
CA LYS A 587 -14.31 1.14 -19.99
C LYS A 587 -14.63 2.64 -19.98
N LEU A 588 -13.63 3.48 -20.17
CA LEU A 588 -13.81 4.89 -20.56
C LEU A 588 -13.60 5.07 -22.06
N PRO A 589 -14.29 6.04 -22.70
CA PRO A 589 -14.10 6.33 -24.12
C PRO A 589 -12.63 6.63 -24.47
N ALA A 590 -12.16 6.19 -25.63
CA ALA A 590 -10.77 6.41 -26.07
C ALA A 590 -10.37 7.91 -26.10
N LEU A 591 -11.32 8.79 -26.43
CA LEU A 591 -11.14 10.25 -26.42
C LEU A 591 -10.76 10.80 -25.04
N GLU A 592 -11.08 10.09 -23.95
CA GLU A 592 -10.68 10.50 -22.59
C GLU A 592 -9.17 10.37 -22.35
N PHE A 593 -8.42 9.70 -23.24
CA PHE A 593 -6.95 9.67 -23.16
C PHE A 593 -6.36 11.08 -23.30
N THR A 594 -7.06 11.99 -23.95
CA THR A 594 -6.70 13.42 -24.02
C THR A 594 -7.76 14.30 -23.33
N GLY A 595 -8.59 13.71 -22.47
CA GLY A 595 -9.66 14.35 -21.74
C GLY A 595 -9.20 15.09 -20.47
N GLN A 596 -10.09 15.94 -19.94
CA GLN A 596 -9.81 16.79 -18.79
C GLN A 596 -9.56 15.99 -17.51
N ASP A 597 -10.28 14.88 -17.31
CA ASP A 597 -10.15 14.10 -16.07
C ASP A 597 -8.77 13.47 -15.90
N LEU A 598 -8.21 12.91 -16.98
CA LEU A 598 -6.85 12.39 -16.98
C LEU A 598 -5.81 13.51 -16.89
N TYR A 599 -6.05 14.65 -17.56
CA TYR A 599 -5.22 15.84 -17.42
C TYR A 599 -5.11 16.27 -15.96
N ASP A 600 -6.24 16.46 -15.27
CA ASP A 600 -6.26 16.89 -13.87
C ASP A 600 -5.53 15.90 -12.95
N ALA A 601 -5.66 14.59 -13.20
CA ALA A 601 -4.96 13.56 -12.43
C ALA A 601 -3.43 13.66 -12.61
N LEU A 602 -2.96 13.95 -13.83
CA LEU A 602 -1.55 14.03 -14.18
C LEU A 602 -0.93 15.41 -13.96
N ASP A 603 -1.71 16.50 -13.95
CA ASP A 603 -1.22 17.88 -13.88
C ASP A 603 -0.34 18.09 -12.64
N LEU A 604 -0.81 17.68 -11.47
CA LEU A 604 -0.07 17.77 -10.21
C LEU A 604 1.08 16.76 -10.06
N CYS A 605 1.30 15.87 -11.04
CA CYS A 605 2.47 15.00 -11.03
C CYS A 605 3.73 15.81 -11.36
N LEU A 606 4.68 15.86 -10.42
CA LEU A 606 5.94 16.60 -10.59
C LEU A 606 6.97 15.91 -11.49
N GLU A 607 6.64 14.74 -12.05
CA GLU A 607 7.56 13.94 -12.89
C GLU A 607 8.89 13.59 -12.21
N CYS A 608 8.93 13.67 -10.87
CA CYS A 608 10.13 13.52 -10.04
C CYS A 608 10.74 12.12 -10.06
N LYS A 609 10.09 11.15 -10.73
CA LYS A 609 10.46 9.72 -10.77
C LYS A 609 10.54 9.04 -9.40
N GLY A 610 9.98 9.64 -8.34
CA GLY A 610 9.86 8.98 -7.03
C GLY A 610 9.08 7.66 -7.12
N CYS A 611 8.08 7.58 -8.00
CA CYS A 611 7.37 6.33 -8.29
C CYS A 611 8.23 5.25 -8.95
N LYS A 612 9.18 5.63 -9.81
CA LYS A 612 10.10 4.69 -10.45
C LYS A 612 11.10 4.12 -9.46
N ALA A 613 11.56 4.94 -8.52
CA ALA A 613 12.57 4.57 -7.52
C ALA A 613 11.95 3.84 -6.32
N GLU A 614 10.92 4.42 -5.69
CA GLU A 614 10.39 3.97 -4.40
C GLU A 614 9.23 2.98 -4.50
N CYS A 615 8.53 2.90 -5.64
CA CYS A 615 7.53 1.86 -5.82
C CYS A 615 8.27 0.55 -6.09
N PRO A 616 8.04 -0.52 -5.31
CA PRO A 616 8.71 -1.79 -5.58
C PRO A 616 8.30 -2.43 -6.91
N SER A 617 7.20 -1.95 -7.53
CA SER A 617 6.78 -2.36 -8.88
C SER A 617 7.38 -1.46 -9.99
N ASN A 618 8.23 -0.50 -9.64
CA ASN A 618 8.98 0.39 -10.54
C ASN A 618 8.13 1.15 -11.60
N VAL A 619 6.89 1.52 -11.25
CA VAL A 619 5.99 2.29 -12.13
C VAL A 619 6.62 3.63 -12.49
N ASP A 620 6.88 3.88 -13.78
CA ASP A 620 7.45 5.14 -14.27
C ASP A 620 6.35 6.12 -14.70
N MET A 621 5.66 6.70 -13.69
CA MET A 621 4.57 7.67 -13.94
C MET A 621 5.07 8.93 -14.66
N ALA A 622 6.36 9.27 -14.56
CA ALA A 622 6.93 10.39 -15.30
C ALA A 622 6.92 10.10 -16.81
N LYS A 623 7.42 8.91 -17.22
CA LYS A 623 7.36 8.49 -18.62
C LYS A 623 5.93 8.37 -19.15
N LEU A 624 5.01 7.83 -18.34
CA LEU A 624 3.58 7.75 -18.68
C LEU A 624 2.97 9.15 -18.86
N LYS A 625 3.32 10.10 -18.01
CA LYS A 625 2.87 11.50 -18.14
C LYS A 625 3.45 12.18 -19.38
N TYR A 626 4.73 11.96 -19.70
CA TYR A 626 5.32 12.53 -20.92
C TYR A 626 4.60 12.04 -22.17
N GLU A 627 4.32 10.73 -22.24
CA GLU A 627 3.54 10.14 -23.33
C GLU A 627 2.16 10.79 -23.41
N PHE A 628 1.42 10.83 -22.29
CA PHE A 628 0.11 11.49 -22.23
C PHE A 628 0.18 12.96 -22.68
N LEU A 629 1.15 13.75 -22.20
CA LEU A 629 1.27 15.17 -22.54
C LEU A 629 1.59 15.39 -24.01
N ALA A 630 2.28 14.45 -24.68
CA ALA A 630 2.49 14.53 -26.12
C ALA A 630 1.14 14.46 -26.85
N HIS A 631 0.36 13.40 -26.62
CA HIS A 631 -0.98 13.22 -27.21
C HIS A 631 -1.94 14.35 -26.81
N TYR A 632 -1.93 14.75 -25.54
CA TYR A 632 -2.82 15.80 -25.02
C TYR A 632 -2.55 17.14 -25.71
N ASN A 633 -1.28 17.53 -25.89
CA ASN A 633 -0.93 18.80 -26.51
C ASN A 633 -1.13 18.77 -28.04
N GLU A 634 -1.03 17.61 -28.69
CA GLU A 634 -1.40 17.45 -30.10
C GLU A 634 -2.91 17.66 -30.31
N ALA A 635 -3.74 17.12 -29.40
CA ALA A 635 -5.19 17.27 -29.47
C ALA A 635 -5.71 18.65 -29.02
N ASN A 636 -5.14 19.22 -27.95
CA ASN A 636 -5.67 20.43 -27.29
C ASN A 636 -4.81 21.69 -27.51
N GLY A 637 -3.65 21.55 -28.14
CA GLY A 637 -2.67 22.61 -28.32
C GLY A 637 -1.75 22.84 -27.11
N THR A 638 -0.51 23.25 -27.38
CA THR A 638 0.48 23.52 -26.32
C THR A 638 0.22 24.88 -25.66
N PRO A 639 0.07 24.93 -24.31
CA PRO A 639 -0.14 26.19 -23.60
C PRO A 639 1.02 27.19 -23.78
N LEU A 640 0.71 28.49 -23.78
CA LEU A 640 1.72 29.56 -23.86
C LEU A 640 2.78 29.43 -22.76
N ARG A 641 2.35 29.10 -21.54
CA ARG A 641 3.24 28.84 -20.40
C ARG A 641 4.30 27.79 -20.72
N SER A 642 3.89 26.67 -21.31
CA SER A 642 4.79 25.58 -21.68
C SER A 642 5.75 26.00 -22.78
N ARG A 643 5.28 26.77 -23.78
CA ARG A 643 6.14 27.36 -24.83
C ARG A 643 7.18 28.33 -24.25
N MET A 644 6.79 29.15 -23.27
CA MET A 644 7.72 30.07 -22.59
C MET A 644 8.81 29.29 -21.84
N PHE A 645 8.45 28.31 -21.03
CA PHE A 645 9.44 27.54 -20.27
C PHE A 645 10.29 26.61 -21.15
N ALA A 646 9.75 26.10 -22.26
CA ALA A 646 10.53 25.37 -23.26
C ALA A 646 11.63 26.25 -23.90
N ASN A 647 11.41 27.57 -23.95
CA ASN A 647 12.35 28.55 -24.48
C ASN A 647 13.02 29.40 -23.38
N ILE A 648 13.07 28.89 -22.14
CA ILE A 648 13.52 29.68 -20.97
C ILE A 648 14.93 30.25 -21.14
N HIS A 649 15.83 29.58 -21.83
CA HIS A 649 17.18 30.11 -22.07
C HIS A 649 17.18 31.36 -22.93
N LEU A 650 16.42 31.37 -24.03
CA LEU A 650 16.30 32.56 -24.88
C LEU A 650 15.67 33.72 -24.10
N LEU A 651 14.61 33.42 -23.34
CA LEU A 651 13.97 34.43 -22.48
C LEU A 651 14.93 34.98 -21.42
N SER A 652 15.71 34.12 -20.78
CA SER A 652 16.72 34.54 -19.80
C SER A 652 17.85 35.34 -20.42
N GLN A 653 18.31 34.97 -21.62
CA GLN A 653 19.32 35.73 -22.36
C GLN A 653 18.85 37.15 -22.65
N LEU A 654 17.60 37.31 -23.13
CA LEU A 654 16.99 38.61 -23.39
C LEU A 654 16.81 39.41 -22.09
N ALA A 655 16.30 38.78 -21.03
CA ALA A 655 16.06 39.43 -19.76
C ALA A 655 17.36 39.90 -19.07
N SER A 656 18.44 39.13 -19.21
CA SER A 656 19.76 39.50 -18.67
C SER A 656 20.46 40.63 -19.41
N ALA A 657 19.96 41.07 -20.58
CA ALA A 657 20.45 42.29 -21.22
C ALA A 657 20.07 43.56 -20.41
N TRP A 658 18.93 43.53 -19.70
CA TRP A 658 18.49 44.62 -18.82
C TRP A 658 17.89 44.06 -17.50
N PRO A 659 18.74 43.55 -16.60
CA PRO A 659 18.28 42.79 -15.43
C PRO A 659 17.49 43.64 -14.44
N SER A 660 17.75 44.94 -14.32
CA SER A 660 16.99 45.84 -13.44
C SER A 660 15.53 45.98 -13.89
N MET A 661 15.29 46.17 -15.18
CA MET A 661 13.94 46.21 -15.74
C MET A 661 13.25 44.85 -15.61
N ALA A 662 13.93 43.76 -15.97
CA ALA A 662 13.38 42.41 -15.83
C ALA A 662 13.00 42.11 -14.37
N ASN A 663 13.87 42.40 -13.40
CA ASN A 663 13.60 42.18 -11.98
C ASN A 663 12.45 43.05 -11.45
N TRP A 664 12.31 44.28 -11.92
CA TRP A 664 11.15 45.12 -11.60
C TRP A 664 9.85 44.45 -12.05
N THR A 665 9.80 43.89 -13.27
CA THR A 665 8.61 43.16 -13.74
C THR A 665 8.31 41.90 -12.91
N LEU A 666 9.35 41.18 -12.47
CA LEU A 666 9.21 39.96 -11.66
C LEU A 666 8.83 40.22 -10.20
N THR A 667 8.96 41.46 -9.71
CA THR A 667 8.68 41.83 -8.32
C THR A 667 7.46 42.73 -8.16
N ASN A 668 7.00 43.39 -9.23
CA ASN A 668 5.83 44.25 -9.21
C ASN A 668 4.53 43.43 -9.01
N PRO A 669 3.76 43.63 -7.92
CA PRO A 669 2.57 42.83 -7.61
C PRO A 669 1.49 42.88 -8.70
N THR A 670 1.31 44.02 -9.36
CA THR A 670 0.30 44.19 -10.42
C THR A 670 0.66 43.37 -11.66
N LEU A 671 1.93 43.41 -12.06
CA LEU A 671 2.41 42.59 -13.18
C LEU A 671 2.41 41.11 -12.83
N ARG A 672 2.70 40.75 -11.57
CA ARG A 672 2.60 39.35 -11.11
C ARG A 672 1.17 38.83 -11.14
N ARG A 673 0.17 39.63 -10.77
CA ARG A 673 -1.25 39.27 -10.93
C ARG A 673 -1.66 39.13 -12.40
N ALA A 674 -1.11 39.96 -13.29
CA ALA A 674 -1.35 39.81 -14.73
C ALA A 674 -0.74 38.51 -15.27
N LEU A 675 0.52 38.19 -14.92
CA LEU A 675 1.16 36.93 -15.29
C LEU A 675 0.41 35.71 -14.75
N ASP A 676 -0.11 35.80 -13.53
CA ASP A 676 -0.95 34.75 -12.95
C ASP A 676 -2.20 34.52 -13.81
N ARG A 677 -2.96 35.59 -14.09
CA ARG A 677 -4.22 35.51 -14.84
C ARG A 677 -4.07 35.08 -16.30
N PHE A 678 -3.03 35.55 -16.99
CA PHE A 678 -2.90 35.36 -18.45
C PHE A 678 -1.91 34.25 -18.83
N VAL A 679 -0.90 33.97 -18.01
CA VAL A 679 0.15 32.98 -18.28
C VAL A 679 0.06 31.78 -17.34
N GLY A 680 -0.64 31.90 -16.20
CA GLY A 680 -0.77 30.80 -15.23
C GLY A 680 0.48 30.61 -14.37
N ILE A 681 1.20 31.70 -14.06
CA ILE A 681 2.31 31.71 -13.10
C ILE A 681 1.84 32.36 -11.81
N ASP A 682 1.48 31.53 -10.81
CA ASP A 682 0.91 31.93 -9.53
C ASP A 682 1.63 33.13 -8.90
N ALA A 683 0.88 34.18 -8.57
CA ALA A 683 1.43 35.44 -8.06
C ALA A 683 2.12 35.30 -6.69
N ARG A 684 1.80 34.25 -5.91
CA ARG A 684 2.42 33.96 -4.61
C ARG A 684 3.82 33.36 -4.74
N ARG A 685 4.19 32.88 -5.94
CA ARG A 685 5.53 32.33 -6.20
C ARG A 685 6.55 33.46 -6.34
N LYS A 686 7.64 33.34 -5.57
CA LYS A 686 8.85 34.15 -5.74
C LYS A 686 9.59 33.65 -6.99
N LEU A 687 9.71 34.49 -7.99
CA LEU A 687 10.46 34.17 -9.21
C LEU A 687 11.94 34.49 -9.01
N PRO A 688 12.85 33.69 -9.60
CA PRO A 688 14.28 33.95 -9.51
C PRO A 688 14.61 35.27 -10.22
N LEU A 689 15.40 36.12 -9.57
CA LEU A 689 15.84 37.39 -10.14
C LEU A 689 17.05 37.16 -11.05
N PHE A 690 17.21 38.03 -12.05
CA PHE A 690 18.36 38.05 -12.95
C PHE A 690 19.53 38.77 -12.30
N ALA A 691 20.71 38.17 -12.38
CA ALA A 691 21.94 38.77 -11.90
C ALA A 691 22.44 39.87 -12.86
N SER A 692 23.18 40.84 -12.32
CA SER A 692 23.80 41.92 -13.12
C SER A 692 24.95 41.44 -14.01
N GLN A 693 25.60 40.35 -13.62
CA GLN A 693 26.68 39.70 -14.37
C GLN A 693 26.39 38.21 -14.48
N THR A 694 26.40 37.67 -15.71
CA THR A 694 26.20 36.23 -15.92
C THR A 694 27.44 35.44 -15.52
N PHE A 695 27.26 34.17 -15.15
CA PHE A 695 28.38 33.28 -14.81
C PHE A 695 29.38 33.13 -15.97
N GLU A 696 28.91 32.91 -17.20
CA GLU A 696 29.75 32.80 -18.39
C GLU A 696 30.59 34.07 -18.63
N SER A 697 29.98 35.25 -18.48
CA SER A 697 30.69 36.53 -18.67
C SER A 697 31.77 36.74 -17.60
N TRP A 698 31.48 36.37 -16.35
CA TRP A 698 32.44 36.38 -15.26
C TRP A 698 33.60 35.41 -15.52
N PHE A 699 33.28 34.17 -15.92
CA PHE A 699 34.27 33.12 -16.17
C PHE A 699 35.20 33.50 -17.34
N ALA A 700 34.64 34.04 -18.42
CA ALA A 700 35.41 34.53 -19.57
C ALA A 700 36.33 35.71 -19.18
N LYS A 701 35.86 36.65 -18.35
CA LYS A 701 36.68 37.76 -17.86
C LYS A 701 37.82 37.25 -16.97
N ARG A 702 37.56 36.31 -16.08
CA ARG A 702 38.57 35.68 -15.20
C ARG A 702 39.67 35.02 -16.02
N ASN A 703 39.32 34.20 -17.01
CA ASN A 703 40.29 33.56 -17.89
C ASN A 703 41.16 34.55 -18.67
N LYS A 704 40.60 35.69 -19.09
CA LYS A 704 41.36 36.77 -19.74
C LYS A 704 42.30 37.51 -18.77
N SER A 705 41.85 37.76 -17.54
CA SER A 705 42.64 38.45 -16.51
C SER A 705 43.79 37.61 -15.95
N SER A 706 43.72 36.28 -16.06
CA SER A 706 44.75 35.38 -15.55
C SER A 706 46.02 35.26 -16.42
N GLY A 707 46.08 35.93 -17.59
CA GLY A 707 47.32 36.32 -18.29
C GLY A 707 48.30 35.22 -18.77
N ASN A 708 48.15 33.97 -18.36
CA ASN A 708 48.87 32.79 -18.82
C ASN A 708 47.98 31.59 -18.55
N GLY A 709 48.00 30.60 -19.45
CA GLY A 709 47.05 29.50 -19.57
C GLY A 709 46.56 28.93 -18.24
N ALA A 710 45.27 28.58 -18.22
CA ALA A 710 44.60 27.88 -17.14
C ALA A 710 45.61 27.03 -16.36
N LYS A 711 45.86 27.36 -15.08
CA LYS A 711 46.85 26.65 -14.24
C LYS A 711 46.71 25.18 -14.57
N SER A 712 47.74 24.55 -15.14
CA SER A 712 47.69 23.13 -15.47
C SER A 712 47.36 22.44 -14.16
N GLY A 713 46.10 22.04 -14.00
CA GLY A 713 45.61 21.60 -12.72
C GLY A 713 46.50 20.47 -12.27
N THR A 714 47.12 20.59 -11.10
CA THR A 714 47.97 19.53 -10.55
C THR A 714 47.21 18.20 -10.46
N SER A 715 45.88 18.27 -10.44
CA SER A 715 44.94 17.16 -10.30
C SER A 715 44.14 16.85 -11.58
N GLY A 716 44.39 17.54 -12.70
CA GLY A 716 43.75 17.29 -14.00
C GLY A 716 42.69 18.31 -14.42
N LYS A 717 41.82 17.94 -15.37
CA LYS A 717 40.79 18.81 -15.97
C LYS A 717 39.39 18.36 -15.57
N VAL A 718 38.52 19.32 -15.26
CA VAL A 718 37.10 19.07 -14.96
C VAL A 718 36.24 19.91 -15.90
N VAL A 719 35.19 19.29 -16.44
CA VAL A 719 34.16 20.00 -17.21
C VAL A 719 33.00 20.35 -16.28
N LEU A 720 32.72 21.64 -16.12
CA LEU A 720 31.60 22.16 -15.34
C LEU A 720 30.40 22.41 -16.27
N PHE A 721 29.30 21.72 -15.98
CA PHE A 721 28.02 21.89 -16.66
C PHE A 721 27.14 22.87 -15.87
N HIS A 722 27.06 24.12 -16.32
CA HIS A 722 26.20 25.14 -15.74
C HIS A 722 24.87 25.24 -16.49
N ASP A 723 23.76 25.26 -15.74
CA ASP A 723 22.42 25.39 -16.33
C ASP A 723 22.03 26.86 -16.57
N THR A 724 20.84 27.06 -17.15
CA THR A 724 20.28 28.39 -17.45
C THR A 724 20.23 29.28 -16.20
N PHE A 725 19.82 28.73 -15.05
CA PHE A 725 19.65 29.47 -13.80
C PHE A 725 20.99 29.81 -13.15
N ILE A 726 21.97 28.90 -13.15
CA ILE A 726 23.34 29.22 -12.72
C ILE A 726 23.90 30.36 -13.57
N ASN A 727 23.64 30.38 -14.89
CA ASN A 727 24.17 31.46 -15.72
C ASN A 727 23.54 32.82 -15.43
N TYR A 728 22.21 32.88 -15.37
CA TYR A 728 21.46 34.14 -15.44
C TYR A 728 20.88 34.60 -14.09
N ASN A 729 20.62 33.69 -13.14
CA ASN A 729 19.95 34.00 -11.88
C ASN A 729 20.86 33.86 -10.66
N TYR A 730 21.64 32.79 -10.59
CA TYR A 730 22.47 32.43 -9.43
C TYR A 730 23.94 32.19 -9.82
N PRO A 731 24.61 33.17 -10.47
CA PRO A 731 25.98 33.00 -10.93
C PRO A 731 26.96 32.71 -9.80
N ASP A 732 26.68 33.16 -8.58
CA ASP A 732 27.57 32.94 -7.43
C ASP A 732 27.74 31.47 -7.06
N ILE A 733 26.73 30.62 -7.33
CA ILE A 733 26.86 29.16 -7.18
C ILE A 733 27.89 28.61 -8.16
N GLY A 734 27.84 29.05 -9.42
CA GLY A 734 28.81 28.68 -10.45
C GLY A 734 30.21 29.17 -10.10
N LYS A 735 30.34 30.43 -9.65
CA LYS A 735 31.61 31.02 -9.21
C LYS A 735 32.24 30.22 -8.07
N ALA A 736 31.47 29.95 -7.02
CA ALA A 736 31.92 29.18 -5.87
C ALA A 736 32.34 27.76 -6.25
N ALA A 737 31.59 27.09 -7.15
CA ALA A 737 31.94 25.77 -7.65
C ALA A 737 33.26 25.80 -8.45
N THR A 738 33.45 26.80 -9.33
CA THR A 738 34.70 27.00 -10.06
C THR A 738 35.87 27.22 -9.10
N GLU A 739 35.73 28.15 -8.15
CA GLU A 739 36.79 28.50 -7.20
C GLU A 739 37.16 27.32 -6.29
N LEU A 740 36.19 26.52 -5.86
CA LEU A 740 36.41 25.31 -5.07
C LEU A 740 37.20 24.25 -5.86
N LEU A 741 36.82 24.00 -7.12
CA LEU A 741 37.50 23.03 -7.98
C LEU A 741 38.92 23.48 -8.33
N GLU A 742 39.11 24.77 -8.60
CA GLU A 742 40.43 25.36 -8.82
C GLU A 742 41.31 25.26 -7.57
N ALA A 743 40.76 25.54 -6.39
CA ALA A 743 41.46 25.39 -5.11
C ALA A 743 41.83 23.92 -4.82
N ALA A 744 41.01 22.97 -5.28
CA ALA A 744 41.30 21.54 -5.22
C ALA A 744 42.32 21.08 -6.30
N GLY A 745 42.87 21.99 -7.10
CA GLY A 745 43.93 21.71 -8.07
C GLY A 745 43.44 21.29 -9.46
N TYR A 746 42.16 21.48 -9.79
CA TYR A 746 41.63 21.16 -11.12
C TYR A 746 41.62 22.37 -12.06
N GLU A 747 41.85 22.12 -13.34
CA GLU A 747 41.55 23.06 -14.42
C GLU A 747 40.06 22.96 -14.77
N VAL A 748 39.29 24.00 -14.48
CA VAL A 748 37.85 24.04 -14.80
C VAL A 748 37.64 24.50 -16.24
N ARG A 749 36.85 23.75 -17.00
CA ARG A 749 36.37 24.12 -18.35
C ARG A 749 34.86 24.15 -18.37
N LEU A 750 34.25 25.13 -19.01
CA LEU A 750 32.80 25.12 -19.20
C LEU A 750 32.42 24.24 -20.38
N ALA A 751 31.36 23.46 -20.24
CA ALA A 751 30.76 22.73 -21.34
C ALA A 751 30.11 23.69 -22.35
N GLU A 752 30.27 23.41 -23.64
CA GLU A 752 29.43 24.02 -24.68
C GLU A 752 28.02 23.43 -24.58
N ARG A 753 27.00 24.28 -24.46
CA ARG A 753 25.64 23.83 -24.12
C ARG A 753 24.59 24.30 -25.14
N LYS A 754 23.59 23.44 -25.37
CA LYS A 754 22.25 23.83 -25.81
C LYS A 754 21.33 23.93 -24.60
N CYS A 755 20.34 24.83 -24.63
CA CYS A 755 19.45 25.14 -23.50
C CYS A 755 19.02 23.89 -22.72
N CYS A 756 19.28 23.96 -21.41
CA CYS A 756 19.01 22.96 -20.37
C CYS A 756 19.72 21.60 -20.48
N GLY A 757 20.70 21.44 -21.39
CA GLY A 757 21.50 20.22 -21.65
C GLY A 757 22.31 19.66 -20.48
N ARG A 758 21.67 19.45 -19.33
CA ARG A 758 22.07 18.47 -18.33
C ARG A 758 21.94 17.10 -19.01
N PRO A 759 22.96 16.23 -18.94
CA PRO A 759 22.99 14.94 -19.63
C PRO A 759 21.81 14.02 -19.26
#